data_AF-A0A8J7E0L5-F1
#
_entry.id   AF-A0A8J7E0L5-F1
#
_cell.length_a   1.000
_cell.length_b   1.000
_cell.length_c   1.000
_cell.angle_alpha   90.00
_cell.angle_beta   90.00
_cell.angle_gamma   90.00
#
_symmetry.space_group_name_H-M   'P 1'
#
loop_
_entity.id
_entity.type
_entity.pdbx_description
1 polymer ?
#
loop_
_entity_poly.entity_id
_entity_poly.type
_entity_poly.pdbx_seq_one_letter_code
_entity_poly.pdbx_strand_id
1 'polypeptide(L)'
;MGLNVLDRLGDSNPQLFRELKGRLKPRNAAIAIALSLFGQLLIIFGRLSGLNRLYQPNYGADQAYCRLRDTFTQQRTQHQEQYEQLQAQFRHYSSSEHFDPARIAQLKDNIERVKGQIQKLPQDLYDIACPADAIDIQRWWNDFYLQSFVWLSVGMVFVLLVVGTYLLIDDLGKEERRDTLNFVRLSPQSTQSILVGKILGVPSLVYLAIAFALPLYIFLGLSAQIPLAAMLSFWAIFAASCAFFFSAALGLGLIRLGVGGFKPWLGGGALLLFLVFGLNSYARTNFFTWVKLFAPFSILGHWIAPIVNTHSSGEMHGKIYYSSRIDLPSGLDNAFHLEWFNLPISLAGLSLVIFALLNYILWTGWIWQALNRRFRHPHATLLSKRQSYWLLICMEVVQLGLLVSEADVGIVEENIGWFIVVNVLFLLGAIALLAPHRQAVQDWMRYRRESHQQRPSFWKNKLVLDLIEHENSPIVIAMAINLAIACIPFAVWALFLPTEDIQLIFNLNKLQFFFAIAFFISLVSIVATLAQLILMMRVKQPAIWAVGVVAAFLILPGLAFGTLGVNPREYPTWFLFSTIPWAGLQYAATSTIAMALLANFGVLALLNLQLVRQLRAIGASEFKTLAARDRNVLKIDTPTTK
;
A
#
# COMPACT_ATOMS: atom_id res chain seq x y z
N MET A 1 25.20 25.84 -30.00
CA MET A 1 24.30 24.67 -29.82
C MET A 1 23.38 24.76 -28.58
N GLY A 2 23.64 25.59 -27.57
CA GLY A 2 22.81 25.65 -26.34
C GLY A 2 21.44 26.35 -26.45
N LEU A 3 21.25 27.28 -27.39
CA LEU A 3 19.97 28.01 -27.59
C LEU A 3 18.86 27.08 -28.12
N ASN A 4 19.14 26.24 -29.12
CA ASN A 4 18.15 25.34 -29.73
C ASN A 4 17.52 24.33 -28.76
N VAL A 5 18.21 23.88 -27.72
CA VAL A 5 17.66 22.89 -26.77
C VAL A 5 16.76 23.56 -25.73
N LEU A 6 17.14 24.75 -25.25
CA LEU A 6 16.35 25.52 -24.30
C LEU A 6 15.07 26.06 -24.95
N ASP A 7 15.17 26.54 -26.19
CA ASP A 7 14.02 27.03 -26.96
C ASP A 7 13.05 25.85 -27.25
N ARG A 8 13.57 24.70 -27.70
CA ARG A 8 12.78 23.49 -27.94
C ARG A 8 12.14 22.91 -26.68
N LEU A 9 12.80 23.01 -25.52
CA LEU A 9 12.22 22.62 -24.23
C LEU A 9 11.11 23.60 -23.81
N GLY A 10 11.33 24.91 -24.00
CA GLY A 10 10.33 25.95 -23.77
C GLY A 10 9.07 25.77 -24.60
N ASP A 11 9.24 25.41 -25.88
CA ASP A 11 8.12 25.17 -26.80
C ASP A 11 7.36 23.87 -26.48
N SER A 12 8.07 22.81 -26.06
CA SER A 12 7.46 21.51 -25.78
C SER A 12 6.72 21.47 -24.43
N ASN A 13 7.28 22.06 -23.37
CA ASN A 13 6.62 22.18 -22.08
C ASN A 13 7.05 23.48 -21.36
N PRO A 14 6.33 24.59 -21.56
CA PRO A 14 6.70 25.87 -20.97
C PRO A 14 6.52 25.88 -19.45
N GLN A 15 5.61 25.05 -18.91
CA GLN A 15 5.47 24.88 -17.49
C GLN A 15 6.74 24.28 -16.87
N LEU A 16 7.30 23.23 -17.48
CA LEU A 16 8.58 22.65 -17.07
C LEU A 16 9.70 23.69 -17.13
N PHE A 17 9.81 24.41 -18.25
CA PHE A 17 10.82 25.45 -18.43
C PHE A 17 10.73 26.54 -17.34
N ARG A 18 9.51 26.97 -17.00
CA ARG A 18 9.24 27.93 -15.93
C ARG A 18 9.77 27.44 -14.57
N GLU A 19 9.48 26.19 -14.21
CA GLU A 19 9.93 25.61 -12.95
C GLU A 19 11.46 25.43 -12.90
N LEU A 20 12.07 24.94 -13.99
CA LEU A 20 13.53 24.78 -14.08
C LEU A 20 14.24 26.13 -13.95
N LYS A 21 13.82 27.15 -14.71
CA LYS A 21 14.39 28.50 -14.67
C LYS A 21 14.23 29.15 -13.28
N GLY A 22 13.11 28.91 -12.61
CA GLY A 22 12.84 29.45 -11.28
C GLY A 22 13.72 28.83 -10.18
N ARG A 23 14.04 27.54 -10.29
CA ARG A 23 14.65 26.75 -9.20
C ARG A 23 16.15 26.49 -9.39
N LEU A 24 16.60 26.20 -10.61
CA LEU A 24 18.00 25.92 -10.95
C LEU A 24 18.85 27.19 -11.05
N LYS A 25 18.80 28.03 -10.01
CA LYS A 25 19.73 29.15 -9.86
C LYS A 25 21.10 28.60 -9.46
N PRO A 26 22.23 29.18 -9.93
CA PRO A 26 23.57 28.68 -9.63
C PRO A 26 23.82 28.41 -8.14
N ARG A 27 23.37 29.33 -7.27
CA ARG A 27 23.44 29.17 -5.81
C ARG A 27 22.70 27.93 -5.31
N ASN A 28 21.47 27.70 -5.77
CA ASN A 28 20.66 26.57 -5.32
C ASN A 28 21.23 25.24 -5.84
N ALA A 29 21.70 25.24 -7.09
CA ALA A 29 22.36 24.09 -7.69
C ALA A 29 23.64 23.73 -6.93
N ALA A 30 24.49 24.71 -6.60
CA ALA A 30 25.69 24.49 -5.80
C ALA A 30 25.38 23.90 -4.41
N ILE A 31 24.34 24.39 -3.73
CA ILE A 31 23.90 23.84 -2.44
C ILE A 31 23.42 22.38 -2.60
N ALA A 32 22.62 22.09 -3.62
CA ALA A 32 22.13 20.73 -3.88
C ALA A 32 23.28 19.75 -4.17
N ILE A 33 24.27 20.18 -4.95
CA ILE A 33 25.48 19.39 -5.24
C ILE A 33 26.29 19.17 -3.96
N ALA A 34 26.55 20.22 -3.18
CA ALA A 34 27.30 20.10 -1.92
C ALA A 34 26.63 19.16 -0.92
N LEU A 35 25.29 19.24 -0.78
CA LEU A 35 24.52 18.33 0.07
C LEU A 35 24.57 16.88 -0.43
N SER A 36 24.51 16.66 -1.74
CA SER A 36 24.66 15.32 -2.33
C SER A 36 26.04 14.73 -2.02
N LEU A 37 27.11 15.48 -2.30
CA LEU A 37 28.48 15.04 -2.03
C LEU A 37 28.72 14.77 -0.55
N PHE A 38 28.19 15.63 0.33
CA PHE A 38 28.27 15.44 1.77
C PHE A 38 27.53 14.18 2.23
N GLY A 39 26.31 13.92 1.71
CA GLY A 39 25.56 12.71 2.01
C GLY A 39 26.28 11.44 1.54
N GLN A 40 26.85 11.46 0.34
CA GLN A 40 27.68 10.36 -0.19
C GLN A 40 28.89 10.10 0.71
N LEU A 41 29.58 11.16 1.15
CA LEU A 41 30.71 11.10 2.05
C LEU A 41 30.32 10.46 3.40
N LEU A 42 29.20 10.87 3.98
CA LEU A 42 28.71 10.28 5.24
C LEU A 42 28.42 8.77 5.12
N ILE A 43 27.83 8.33 4.01
CA ILE A 43 27.56 6.91 3.77
C ILE A 43 28.87 6.12 3.69
N ILE A 44 29.85 6.62 2.91
CA ILE A 44 31.16 5.99 2.74
C ILE A 44 31.89 5.91 4.09
N PHE A 45 32.04 7.04 4.81
CA PHE A 45 32.77 7.06 6.08
C PHE A 45 32.08 6.25 7.17
N GLY A 46 30.74 6.25 7.20
CA GLY A 46 29.97 5.44 8.13
C GLY A 46 30.29 3.96 7.99
N ARG A 47 30.43 3.45 6.76
CA ARG A 47 30.78 2.05 6.48
C ARG A 47 32.27 1.76 6.62
N LEU A 48 33.12 2.71 6.23
CA LEU A 48 34.58 2.60 6.33
C LEU A 48 35.03 2.46 7.80
N SER A 49 34.27 3.00 8.76
CA SER A 49 34.53 2.82 10.19
C SER A 49 34.61 1.34 10.62
N GLY A 50 33.95 0.44 9.89
CA GLY A 50 34.01 -1.00 10.11
C GLY A 50 35.40 -1.61 9.87
N LEU A 51 36.25 -0.96 9.08
CA LEU A 51 37.63 -1.41 8.80
C LEU A 51 38.46 -1.51 10.08
N ASN A 52 38.26 -0.56 11.00
CA ASN A 52 38.99 -0.53 12.27
C ASN A 52 38.67 -1.75 13.14
N ARG A 53 37.48 -2.35 13.00
CA ARG A 53 37.10 -3.56 13.76
C ARG A 53 37.93 -4.78 13.38
N LEU A 54 38.42 -4.86 12.14
CA LEU A 54 39.24 -5.99 11.68
C LEU A 54 40.60 -6.07 12.37
N TYR A 55 41.16 -4.92 12.76
CA TYR A 55 42.50 -4.83 13.35
C TYR A 55 42.48 -4.69 14.88
N GLN A 56 41.31 -4.88 15.50
CA GLN A 56 41.22 -4.90 16.96
C GLN A 56 41.77 -6.23 17.51
N PRO A 57 42.47 -6.20 18.66
CA PRO A 57 43.06 -7.40 19.26
C PRO A 57 42.01 -8.47 19.65
N ASN A 58 40.74 -8.08 19.77
CA ASN A 58 39.63 -8.95 20.15
C ASN A 58 38.82 -9.45 18.94
N TYR A 59 39.34 -9.31 17.71
CA TYR A 59 38.67 -9.84 16.52
C TYR A 59 38.85 -11.37 16.48
N GLY A 60 37.81 -12.10 16.90
CA GLY A 60 37.83 -13.55 17.07
C GLY A 60 37.94 -14.35 15.78
N ALA A 61 38.37 -15.60 15.88
CA ALA A 61 38.44 -16.56 14.78
C ALA A 61 37.05 -17.01 14.30
N ASP A 62 36.01 -16.73 15.08
CA ASP A 62 34.59 -16.95 14.76
C ASP A 62 33.99 -15.88 13.84
N GLN A 63 34.69 -14.77 13.62
CA GLN A 63 34.18 -13.61 12.91
C GLN A 63 34.14 -13.80 11.38
N ALA A 64 33.26 -13.04 10.72
CA ALA A 64 32.90 -13.24 9.30
C ALA A 64 34.07 -13.17 8.31
N TYR A 65 35.08 -12.36 8.61
CA TYR A 65 36.25 -12.15 7.74
C TYR A 65 37.49 -12.95 8.16
N CYS A 66 37.39 -13.89 9.11
CA CYS A 66 38.51 -14.79 9.43
C CYS A 66 38.47 -16.05 8.57
N ARG A 67 39.51 -16.32 7.77
CA ARG A 67 39.57 -17.53 6.90
C ARG A 67 39.56 -18.84 7.70
N LEU A 68 40.06 -18.80 8.93
CA LEU A 68 40.07 -19.96 9.82
C LEU A 68 38.66 -20.41 10.20
N ARG A 69 37.67 -19.50 10.19
CA ARG A 69 36.28 -19.80 10.51
C ARG A 69 35.74 -20.93 9.65
N ASP A 70 35.90 -20.85 8.34
CA ASP A 70 35.37 -21.83 7.40
C ASP A 70 36.04 -23.19 7.61
N THR A 71 37.37 -23.20 7.86
CA THR A 71 38.11 -24.44 8.13
C THR A 71 37.67 -25.12 9.43
N PHE A 72 37.48 -24.36 10.51
CA PHE A 72 37.00 -24.89 11.79
C PHE A 72 35.54 -25.36 11.70
N THR A 73 34.70 -24.61 10.98
CA THR A 73 33.30 -24.98 10.75
C THR A 73 33.22 -26.28 9.97
N GLN A 74 33.99 -26.41 8.88
CA GLN A 74 34.03 -27.62 8.07
C GLN A 74 34.57 -28.84 8.84
N GLN A 75 35.67 -28.68 9.60
CA GLN A 75 36.20 -29.76 10.45
C GLN A 75 35.19 -30.20 11.50
N ARG A 76 34.50 -29.25 12.14
CA ARG A 76 33.45 -29.54 13.13
C ARG A 76 32.28 -30.27 12.49
N THR A 77 31.77 -29.80 11.35
CA THR A 77 30.67 -30.45 10.63
C THR A 77 31.05 -31.87 10.20
N GLN A 78 32.25 -32.06 9.63
CA GLN A 78 32.72 -33.38 9.21
C GLN A 78 32.81 -34.37 10.37
N HIS A 79 33.38 -33.96 11.52
CA HIS A 79 33.45 -34.81 12.69
C HIS A 79 32.07 -35.08 13.30
N GLN A 80 31.17 -34.10 13.25
CA GLN A 80 29.79 -34.25 13.73
C GLN A 80 28.98 -35.22 12.86
N GLU A 81 29.06 -35.11 11.54
CA GLU A 81 28.43 -36.06 10.60
C GLU A 81 28.98 -37.48 10.80
N GLN A 82 30.30 -37.61 10.94
CA GLN A 82 30.94 -38.90 11.19
C GLN A 82 30.45 -39.51 12.51
N TYR A 83 30.29 -38.69 13.55
CA TYR A 83 29.74 -39.11 14.84
C TYR A 83 28.28 -39.57 14.71
N GLU A 84 27.44 -38.83 14.00
CA GLU A 84 26.03 -39.15 13.77
C GLU A 84 25.85 -40.44 12.97
N GLN A 85 26.66 -40.65 11.91
CA GLN A 85 26.69 -41.90 11.14
C GLN A 85 27.09 -43.09 12.01
N LEU A 86 28.15 -42.95 12.81
CA LEU A 86 28.59 -44.00 13.72
C LEU A 86 27.53 -44.31 14.78
N GLN A 87 26.83 -43.29 15.31
CA GLN A 87 25.72 -43.49 16.23
C GLN A 87 24.50 -44.16 15.56
N ALA A 88 24.20 -43.83 14.30
CA ALA A 88 23.13 -44.47 13.55
C ALA A 88 23.43 -45.96 13.30
N GLN A 89 24.67 -46.28 12.92
CA GLN A 89 25.14 -47.65 12.79
C GLN A 89 25.11 -48.40 14.13
N PHE A 90 25.55 -47.76 15.21
CA PHE A 90 25.47 -48.34 16.55
C PHE A 90 24.01 -48.67 16.91
N ARG A 91 23.07 -47.75 16.68
CA ARG A 91 21.63 -47.98 16.90
C ARG A 91 21.11 -49.16 16.08
N HIS A 92 21.47 -49.26 14.81
CA HIS A 92 21.06 -50.37 13.93
C HIS A 92 21.58 -51.73 14.41
N TYR A 93 22.89 -51.87 14.66
CA TYR A 93 23.48 -53.15 15.12
C TYR A 93 23.18 -53.46 16.59
N SER A 94 22.68 -52.50 17.37
CA SER A 94 22.18 -52.75 18.74
C SER A 94 20.70 -53.17 18.80
N SER A 95 19.99 -53.09 17.67
CA SER A 95 18.59 -53.51 17.59
C SER A 95 18.46 -55.04 17.66
N SER A 96 17.32 -55.53 18.16
CA SER A 96 17.08 -56.98 18.34
C SER A 96 17.10 -57.78 17.03
N GLU A 97 16.92 -57.13 15.89
CA GLU A 97 16.80 -57.77 14.57
C GLU A 97 18.14 -57.93 13.84
N HIS A 98 19.13 -57.05 14.10
CA HIS A 98 20.43 -57.02 13.41
C HIS A 98 21.61 -57.06 14.39
N PHE A 99 21.43 -57.75 15.52
CA PHE A 99 22.36 -57.73 16.65
C PHE A 99 23.73 -58.38 16.32
N ASP A 100 24.80 -57.59 16.38
CA ASP A 100 26.18 -58.07 16.19
C ASP A 100 27.13 -57.52 17.28
N PRO A 101 27.51 -58.35 18.28
CA PRO A 101 28.30 -57.90 19.43
C PRO A 101 29.75 -57.50 19.07
N ALA A 102 30.33 -58.05 17.99
CA ALA A 102 31.69 -57.71 17.57
C ALA A 102 31.72 -56.31 16.91
N ARG A 103 30.72 -56.01 16.06
CA ARG A 103 30.56 -54.69 15.45
C ARG A 103 30.21 -53.60 16.47
N ILE A 104 29.41 -53.91 17.48
CA ILE A 104 29.08 -52.96 18.57
C ILE A 104 30.33 -52.53 19.33
N ALA A 105 31.23 -53.45 19.66
CA ALA A 105 32.47 -53.14 20.36
C ALA A 105 33.40 -52.23 19.51
N GLN A 106 33.51 -52.51 18.22
CA GLN A 106 34.28 -51.70 17.27
C GLN A 106 33.68 -50.29 17.07
N LEU A 107 32.34 -50.20 16.97
CA LEU A 107 31.64 -48.92 16.83
C LEU A 107 31.79 -48.05 18.08
N LYS A 108 31.76 -48.65 19.26
CA LYS A 108 31.96 -47.93 20.53
C LYS A 108 33.34 -47.25 20.59
N ASP A 109 34.39 -47.96 20.20
CA ASP A 109 35.76 -47.42 20.13
C ASP A 109 35.90 -46.31 19.06
N ASN A 110 35.25 -46.48 17.90
CA ASN A 110 35.21 -45.44 16.86
C ASN A 110 34.47 -44.18 17.33
N ILE A 111 33.33 -44.35 18.00
CA ILE A 111 32.53 -43.24 18.56
C ILE A 111 33.34 -42.47 19.60
N GLU A 112 34.06 -43.18 20.48
CA GLU A 112 34.88 -42.55 21.52
C GLU A 112 36.07 -41.79 20.92
N ARG A 113 36.70 -42.33 19.87
CA ARG A 113 37.74 -41.62 19.11
C ARG A 113 37.24 -40.34 18.44
N VAL A 114 36.12 -40.40 17.72
CA VAL A 114 35.55 -39.22 17.05
C VAL A 114 35.06 -38.20 18.08
N LYS A 115 34.45 -38.65 19.19
CA LYS A 115 34.07 -37.77 20.31
C LYS A 115 35.29 -37.07 20.91
N GLY A 116 36.42 -37.78 21.06
CA GLY A 116 37.69 -37.20 21.50
C GLY A 116 38.27 -36.19 20.49
N GLN A 117 38.09 -36.41 19.19
CA GLN A 117 38.45 -35.43 18.15
C GLN A 117 37.58 -34.18 18.26
N ILE A 118 36.26 -34.32 18.39
CA ILE A 118 35.33 -33.19 18.57
C ILE A 118 35.69 -32.36 19.82
N GLN A 119 36.05 -33.01 20.93
CA GLN A 119 36.46 -32.33 22.16
C GLN A 119 37.81 -31.61 22.07
N LYS A 120 38.66 -31.97 21.10
CA LYS A 120 39.95 -31.28 20.85
C LYS A 120 39.78 -30.01 20.02
N LEU A 121 38.69 -29.87 19.26
CA LEU A 121 38.40 -28.58 18.64
C LEU A 121 38.04 -27.57 19.74
N PRO A 122 38.49 -26.30 19.63
CA PRO A 122 38.13 -25.26 20.58
C PRO A 122 36.61 -25.20 20.73
N GLN A 123 36.11 -25.32 21.96
CA GLN A 123 34.65 -25.27 22.19
C GLN A 123 34.07 -23.89 21.82
N ASP A 124 34.85 -22.84 22.04
CA ASP A 124 34.51 -21.45 21.76
C ASP A 124 35.60 -20.81 20.87
N LEU A 125 35.33 -20.69 19.55
CA LEU A 125 36.21 -19.96 18.62
C LEU A 125 36.35 -18.46 18.97
N TYR A 126 35.48 -17.95 19.85
CA TYR A 126 35.43 -16.56 20.28
C TYR A 126 36.71 -16.13 21.02
N ASP A 127 37.32 -17.03 21.79
CA ASP A 127 38.49 -16.72 22.63
C ASP A 127 39.82 -16.75 21.85
N ILE A 128 39.79 -17.20 20.60
CA ILE A 128 40.95 -17.24 19.72
C ILE A 128 40.96 -15.98 18.85
N ALA A 129 41.94 -15.10 19.03
CA ALA A 129 42.12 -13.97 18.13
C ALA A 129 42.48 -14.46 16.72
N CYS A 130 41.82 -13.92 15.69
CA CYS A 130 42.15 -14.20 14.30
C CYS A 130 43.53 -13.57 13.98
N PRO A 131 44.50 -14.34 13.48
CA PRO A 131 45.80 -13.79 13.14
C PRO A 131 45.67 -12.91 11.89
N ALA A 132 46.49 -11.85 11.82
CA ALA A 132 46.32 -10.77 10.83
C ALA A 132 46.46 -11.24 9.37
N ASP A 133 47.21 -12.31 9.13
CA ASP A 133 47.41 -12.96 7.83
C ASP A 133 46.20 -13.80 7.39
N ALA A 134 45.38 -14.26 8.33
CA ALA A 134 44.15 -15.01 8.06
C ALA A 134 42.93 -14.11 7.84
N ILE A 135 43.07 -12.78 7.94
CA ILE A 135 41.98 -11.83 7.69
C ILE A 135 41.73 -11.71 6.18
N ASP A 136 40.50 -12.02 5.75
CA ASP A 136 40.08 -11.84 4.36
C ASP A 136 39.64 -10.40 4.09
N ILE A 137 40.63 -9.54 3.84
CA ILE A 137 40.40 -8.14 3.51
C ILE A 137 39.65 -7.97 2.18
N GLN A 138 39.80 -8.90 1.24
CA GLN A 138 39.13 -8.85 -0.05
C GLN A 138 37.62 -9.05 0.11
N ARG A 139 37.21 -10.02 0.93
CA ARG A 139 35.80 -10.25 1.28
C ARG A 139 35.20 -9.02 1.98
N TRP A 140 35.96 -8.38 2.87
CA TRP A 140 35.51 -7.14 3.52
C TRP A 140 35.23 -6.01 2.52
N TRP A 141 36.11 -5.80 1.53
CA TRP A 141 35.89 -4.78 0.49
C TRP A 141 34.66 -5.08 -0.36
N ASN A 142 34.43 -6.35 -0.73
CA ASN A 142 33.24 -6.74 -1.47
C ASN A 142 31.94 -6.42 -0.68
N ASP A 143 31.91 -6.77 0.61
CA ASP A 143 30.79 -6.45 1.49
C ASP A 143 30.62 -4.94 1.69
N PHE A 144 31.73 -4.19 1.79
CA PHE A 144 31.71 -2.74 1.88
C PHE A 144 31.07 -2.10 0.64
N TYR A 145 31.43 -2.56 -0.56
CA TYR A 145 30.82 -2.07 -1.80
C TYR A 145 29.33 -2.38 -1.86
N LEU A 146 28.93 -3.61 -1.49
CA LEU A 146 27.54 -4.04 -1.46
C LEU A 146 26.71 -3.21 -0.47
N GLN A 147 27.17 -3.08 0.78
CA GLN A 147 26.48 -2.29 1.79
C GLN A 147 26.36 -0.81 1.39
N SER A 148 27.46 -0.22 0.91
CA SER A 148 27.46 1.18 0.47
C SER A 148 26.51 1.41 -0.71
N PHE A 149 26.45 0.47 -1.65
CA PHE A 149 25.50 0.48 -2.76
C PHE A 149 24.05 0.46 -2.27
N VAL A 150 23.70 -0.45 -1.35
CA VAL A 150 22.34 -0.58 -0.80
C VAL A 150 21.94 0.70 -0.06
N TRP A 151 22.80 1.21 0.83
CA TRP A 151 22.49 2.41 1.62
C TRP A 151 22.41 3.67 0.77
N LEU A 152 23.24 3.80 -0.27
CA LEU A 152 23.12 4.87 -1.25
C LEU A 152 21.79 4.77 -2.00
N SER A 153 21.39 3.57 -2.42
CA SER A 153 20.11 3.32 -3.12
C SER A 153 18.90 3.68 -2.26
N VAL A 154 18.87 3.20 -1.01
CA VAL A 154 17.82 3.52 -0.04
C VAL A 154 17.80 5.04 0.24
N GLY A 155 18.97 5.65 0.45
CA GLY A 155 19.08 7.10 0.67
C GLY A 155 18.51 7.91 -0.50
N MET A 156 18.83 7.54 -1.75
CA MET A 156 18.26 8.18 -2.94
C MET A 156 16.73 8.06 -2.99
N VAL A 157 16.17 6.90 -2.67
CA VAL A 157 14.72 6.68 -2.61
C VAL A 157 14.07 7.60 -1.59
N PHE A 158 14.58 7.62 -0.36
CA PHE A 158 14.04 8.45 0.72
C PHE A 158 14.11 9.93 0.36
N VAL A 159 15.28 10.40 -0.07
CA VAL A 159 15.46 11.81 -0.44
C VAL A 159 14.54 12.19 -1.60
N LEU A 160 14.49 11.41 -2.68
CA LEU A 160 13.68 11.79 -3.83
C LEU A 160 12.18 11.76 -3.53
N LEU A 161 11.69 10.65 -2.99
CA LEU A 161 10.26 10.45 -2.79
C LEU A 161 9.73 11.37 -1.69
N VAL A 162 10.37 11.42 -0.53
CA VAL A 162 9.89 12.22 0.61
C VAL A 162 10.02 13.72 0.32
N VAL A 163 11.22 14.17 -0.07
CA VAL A 163 11.45 15.61 -0.33
C VAL A 163 10.70 16.05 -1.58
N GLY A 164 10.68 15.24 -2.65
CA GLY A 164 9.93 15.56 -3.86
C GLY A 164 8.42 15.68 -3.62
N THR A 165 7.85 14.77 -2.83
CA THR A 165 6.43 14.82 -2.42
C THR A 165 6.13 16.07 -1.61
N TYR A 166 6.96 16.38 -0.62
CA TYR A 166 6.84 17.61 0.17
C TYR A 166 6.88 18.85 -0.73
N LEU A 167 7.86 18.94 -1.64
CA LEU A 167 8.03 20.09 -2.53
C LEU A 167 6.84 20.28 -3.46
N LEU A 168 6.28 19.20 -4.01
CA LEU A 168 5.10 19.27 -4.90
C LEU A 168 3.85 19.76 -4.17
N ILE A 169 3.59 19.26 -2.97
CA ILE A 169 2.42 19.68 -2.18
C ILE A 169 2.59 21.14 -1.72
N ASP A 170 3.78 21.53 -1.26
CA ASP A 170 4.05 22.89 -0.82
C ASP A 170 3.98 23.89 -1.97
N ASP A 171 4.50 23.53 -3.15
CA ASP A 171 4.42 24.35 -4.36
C ASP A 171 2.96 24.65 -4.74
N LEU A 172 2.14 23.59 -4.84
CA LEU A 172 0.72 23.75 -5.19
C LEU A 172 -0.05 24.51 -4.11
N GLY A 173 0.25 24.27 -2.84
CA GLY A 173 -0.33 25.01 -1.71
C GLY A 173 0.09 26.48 -1.67
N LYS A 174 1.28 26.83 -2.16
CA LYS A 174 1.71 28.23 -2.33
C LYS A 174 1.00 28.89 -3.52
N GLU A 175 0.84 28.19 -4.63
CA GLU A 175 0.09 28.70 -5.79
C GLU A 175 -1.41 28.88 -5.50
N GLU A 176 -2.00 27.99 -4.70
CA GLU A 176 -3.39 28.15 -4.23
C GLU A 176 -3.53 29.37 -3.32
N ARG A 177 -2.61 29.56 -2.36
CA ARG A 177 -2.63 30.72 -1.43
C ARG A 177 -2.39 32.07 -2.11
N ARG A 178 -1.71 32.08 -3.26
CA ARG A 178 -1.44 33.28 -4.06
C ARG A 178 -2.48 33.50 -5.16
N ASP A 179 -3.52 32.66 -5.23
CA ASP A 179 -4.53 32.61 -6.28
C ASP A 179 -3.98 32.43 -7.72
N THR A 180 -2.69 32.10 -7.84
CA THR A 180 -2.04 31.89 -9.15
C THR A 180 -2.48 30.59 -9.81
N LEU A 181 -2.93 29.61 -9.01
CA LEU A 181 -3.39 28.31 -9.52
C LEU A 181 -4.61 28.46 -10.46
N ASN A 182 -5.49 29.43 -10.21
CA ASN A 182 -6.65 29.66 -11.08
C ASN A 182 -6.23 30.22 -12.45
N PHE A 183 -5.21 31.08 -12.50
CA PHE A 183 -4.65 31.55 -13.76
C PHE A 183 -4.00 30.42 -14.55
N VAL A 184 -3.26 29.53 -13.89
CA VAL A 184 -2.67 28.35 -14.54
C VAL A 184 -3.75 27.44 -15.14
N ARG A 185 -4.88 27.27 -14.47
CA ARG A 185 -6.03 26.50 -14.98
C ARG A 185 -6.68 27.09 -16.23
N LEU A 186 -6.63 28.41 -16.38
CA LEU A 186 -7.18 29.12 -17.55
C LEU A 186 -6.22 29.15 -18.74
N SER A 187 -4.97 28.69 -18.57
CA SER A 187 -4.03 28.60 -19.68
C SER A 187 -4.51 27.62 -20.75
N PRO A 188 -4.22 27.85 -22.04
CA PRO A 188 -4.65 26.97 -23.13
C PRO A 188 -3.94 25.61 -23.14
N GLN A 189 -3.07 25.35 -22.17
CA GLN A 189 -2.29 24.12 -22.10
C GLN A 189 -3.12 22.94 -21.59
N SER A 190 -2.77 21.75 -22.06
CA SER A 190 -3.39 20.53 -21.52
C SER A 190 -3.02 20.36 -20.05
N THR A 191 -3.96 19.88 -19.25
CA THR A 191 -3.75 19.55 -17.83
C THR A 191 -2.55 18.63 -17.62
N GLN A 192 -2.36 17.67 -18.53
CA GLN A 192 -1.22 16.75 -18.51
C GLN A 192 0.12 17.46 -18.68
N SER A 193 0.23 18.38 -19.65
CA SER A 193 1.47 19.14 -19.85
C SER A 193 1.85 19.96 -18.61
N ILE A 194 0.86 20.63 -18.00
CA ILE A 194 1.06 21.42 -16.78
C ILE A 194 1.52 20.53 -15.62
N LEU A 195 0.78 19.46 -15.33
CA LEU A 195 1.05 18.61 -14.17
C LEU A 195 2.35 17.81 -14.34
N VAL A 196 2.63 17.25 -15.54
CA VAL A 196 3.92 16.60 -15.84
C VAL A 196 5.07 17.60 -15.74
N GLY A 197 4.86 18.83 -16.23
CA GLY A 197 5.85 19.91 -16.10
C GLY A 197 6.17 20.23 -14.63
N LYS A 198 5.19 20.14 -13.73
CA LYS A 198 5.42 20.25 -12.29
C LYS A 198 6.14 19.03 -11.70
N ILE A 199 5.73 17.81 -12.06
CA ILE A 199 6.38 16.56 -11.59
C ILE A 199 7.88 16.60 -11.91
N LEU A 200 8.25 17.01 -13.12
CA LEU A 200 9.65 17.06 -13.57
C LEU A 200 10.39 18.32 -13.10
N GLY A 201 9.69 19.45 -12.99
CA GLY A 201 10.32 20.75 -12.72
C GLY A 201 10.47 21.10 -11.25
N VAL A 202 9.48 20.78 -10.41
CA VAL A 202 9.44 21.17 -9.00
C VAL A 202 10.56 20.51 -8.18
N PRO A 203 10.82 19.19 -8.30
CA PRO A 203 11.90 18.50 -7.61
C PRO A 203 13.25 18.60 -8.33
N SER A 204 13.43 19.51 -9.30
CA SER A 204 14.63 19.60 -10.15
C SER A 204 15.97 19.65 -9.41
N LEU A 205 16.03 20.34 -8.26
CA LEU A 205 17.22 20.38 -7.42
C LEU A 205 17.53 19.00 -6.78
N VAL A 206 16.50 18.22 -6.46
CA VAL A 206 16.65 16.87 -5.90
C VAL A 206 17.07 15.90 -7.01
N TYR A 207 16.51 16.03 -8.22
CA TYR A 207 17.00 15.27 -9.39
C TYR A 207 18.48 15.56 -9.68
N LEU A 208 18.90 16.83 -9.58
CA LEU A 208 20.31 17.21 -9.72
C LEU A 208 21.18 16.53 -8.65
N ALA A 209 20.76 16.57 -7.39
CA ALA A 209 21.49 15.92 -6.30
C ALA A 209 21.67 14.41 -6.56
N ILE A 210 20.66 13.74 -7.07
CA ILE A 210 20.71 12.30 -7.41
C ILE A 210 21.57 12.05 -8.64
N ALA A 211 21.52 12.91 -9.66
CA ALA A 211 22.38 12.80 -10.82
C ALA A 211 23.87 12.82 -10.43
N PHE A 212 24.24 13.62 -9.43
CA PHE A 212 25.59 13.65 -8.86
C PHE A 212 25.96 12.42 -8.01
N ALA A 213 24.98 11.65 -7.55
CA ALA A 213 25.21 10.37 -6.86
C ALA A 213 25.34 9.18 -7.82
N LEU A 214 24.92 9.33 -9.09
CA LEU A 214 24.98 8.27 -10.10
C LEU A 214 26.38 7.69 -10.33
N PRO A 215 27.47 8.49 -10.44
CA PRO A 215 28.79 7.93 -10.68
C PRO A 215 29.22 6.98 -9.56
N LEU A 216 28.98 7.38 -8.30
CA LEU A 216 29.27 6.55 -7.14
C LEU A 216 28.38 5.29 -7.10
N TYR A 217 27.08 5.43 -7.39
CA TYR A 217 26.16 4.29 -7.46
C TYR A 217 26.63 3.24 -8.49
N ILE A 218 27.03 3.68 -9.68
CA ILE A 218 27.51 2.79 -10.74
C ILE A 218 28.82 2.11 -10.30
N PHE A 219 29.77 2.87 -9.77
CA PHE A 219 31.04 2.35 -9.28
C PHE A 219 30.86 1.29 -8.19
N LEU A 220 30.04 1.57 -7.17
CA LEU A 220 29.77 0.64 -6.07
C LEU A 220 29.07 -0.63 -6.56
N GLY A 221 28.07 -0.51 -7.45
CA GLY A 221 27.34 -1.67 -7.97
C GLY A 221 28.21 -2.60 -8.80
N LEU A 222 29.04 -2.05 -9.69
CA LEU A 222 30.00 -2.83 -10.49
C LEU A 222 31.07 -3.48 -9.61
N SER A 223 31.57 -2.76 -8.60
CA SER A 223 32.57 -3.29 -7.65
C SER A 223 32.01 -4.40 -6.77
N ALA A 224 30.72 -4.36 -6.45
CA ALA A 224 29.99 -5.40 -5.73
C ALA A 224 29.51 -6.56 -6.63
N GLN A 225 29.92 -6.60 -7.91
CA GLN A 225 29.54 -7.63 -8.89
C GLN A 225 28.02 -7.74 -9.11
N ILE A 226 27.28 -6.64 -8.94
CA ILE A 226 25.84 -6.62 -9.16
C ILE A 226 25.56 -6.61 -10.67
N PRO A 227 24.69 -7.50 -11.19
CA PRO A 227 24.35 -7.51 -12.60
C PRO A 227 23.77 -6.16 -13.08
N LEU A 228 24.19 -5.71 -14.27
CA LEU A 228 23.69 -4.46 -14.85
C LEU A 228 22.15 -4.44 -14.99
N ALA A 229 21.56 -5.61 -15.30
CA ALA A 229 20.10 -5.76 -15.38
C ALA A 229 19.41 -5.43 -14.05
N ALA A 230 19.98 -5.82 -12.90
CA ALA A 230 19.45 -5.49 -11.59
C ALA A 230 19.50 -3.97 -11.36
N MET A 231 20.62 -3.33 -11.68
CA MET A 231 20.80 -1.88 -11.55
C MET A 231 19.82 -1.09 -12.42
N LEU A 232 19.62 -1.50 -13.68
CA LEU A 232 18.66 -0.88 -14.60
C LEU A 232 17.22 -1.10 -14.15
N SER A 233 16.89 -2.30 -13.66
CA SER A 233 15.56 -2.60 -13.15
C SER A 233 15.20 -1.72 -11.94
N PHE A 234 16.15 -1.50 -11.02
CA PHE A 234 15.99 -0.58 -9.90
C PHE A 234 15.65 0.83 -10.38
N TRP A 235 16.39 1.37 -11.36
CA TRP A 235 16.11 2.71 -11.90
C TRP A 235 14.74 2.79 -12.60
N ALA A 236 14.34 1.77 -13.34
CA ALA A 236 13.04 1.72 -13.99
C ALA A 236 11.89 1.75 -12.97
N ILE A 237 11.98 0.92 -11.93
CA ILE A 237 10.99 0.86 -10.84
C ILE A 237 11.02 2.15 -10.02
N PHE A 238 12.20 2.68 -9.74
CA PHE A 238 12.35 3.91 -8.97
C PHE A 238 11.71 5.09 -9.71
N ALA A 239 11.91 5.21 -11.03
CA ALA A 239 11.23 6.20 -11.86
C ALA A 239 9.71 6.01 -11.88
N ALA A 240 9.22 4.78 -11.99
CA ALA A 240 7.79 4.47 -11.91
C ALA A 240 7.19 4.84 -10.54
N SER A 241 7.92 4.57 -9.45
CA SER A 241 7.52 4.95 -8.09
C SER A 241 7.45 6.47 -7.93
N CYS A 242 8.40 7.21 -8.51
CA CYS A 242 8.36 8.67 -8.52
C CYS A 242 7.12 9.17 -9.26
N ALA A 243 6.82 8.62 -10.45
CA ALA A 243 5.63 8.99 -11.19
C ALA A 243 4.35 8.74 -10.37
N PHE A 244 4.26 7.61 -9.68
CA PHE A 244 3.12 7.26 -8.82
C PHE A 244 2.97 8.21 -7.62
N PHE A 245 4.00 8.32 -6.77
CA PHE A 245 3.92 9.13 -5.55
C PHE A 245 3.84 10.62 -5.84
N PHE A 246 4.52 11.13 -6.88
CA PHE A 246 4.41 12.53 -7.27
C PHE A 246 3.05 12.86 -7.88
N SER A 247 2.42 11.93 -8.59
CA SER A 247 1.02 12.08 -9.02
C SER A 247 0.07 12.11 -7.81
N ALA A 248 0.25 11.20 -6.85
CA ALA A 248 -0.53 11.20 -5.60
C ALA A 248 -0.33 12.50 -4.79
N ALA A 249 0.90 13.01 -4.73
CA ALA A 249 1.27 14.26 -4.06
C ALA A 249 0.54 15.46 -4.67
N LEU A 250 0.50 15.56 -6.00
CA LEU A 250 -0.29 16.58 -6.69
C LEU A 250 -1.79 16.44 -6.37
N GLY A 251 -2.29 15.21 -6.27
CA GLY A 251 -3.67 14.93 -5.90
C GLY A 251 -4.00 15.50 -4.53
N LEU A 252 -3.17 15.18 -3.53
CA LEU A 252 -3.28 15.71 -2.17
C LEU A 252 -3.14 17.24 -2.14
N GLY A 253 -2.23 17.80 -2.94
CA GLY A 253 -2.04 19.24 -3.08
C GLY A 253 -3.28 19.98 -3.60
N LEU A 254 -4.06 19.35 -4.49
CA LEU A 254 -5.31 19.92 -5.04
C LEU A 254 -6.52 19.80 -4.09
N ILE A 255 -6.43 19.00 -3.03
CA ILE A 255 -7.52 18.86 -2.06
C ILE A 255 -7.50 20.09 -1.13
N ARG A 256 -8.66 20.75 -1.01
CA ARG A 256 -8.89 21.85 -0.08
C ARG A 256 -9.05 21.33 1.36
N LEU A 257 -7.96 20.85 1.95
CA LEU A 257 -7.89 20.62 3.39
C LEU A 257 -7.65 21.97 4.08
N GLY A 258 -8.40 22.27 5.15
CA GLY A 258 -8.27 23.52 5.92
C GLY A 258 -6.96 23.65 6.72
N VAL A 259 -6.00 22.75 6.53
CA VAL A 259 -4.76 22.64 7.32
C VAL A 259 -3.56 23.40 6.73
N GLY A 260 -3.80 24.40 5.87
CA GLY A 260 -2.79 25.38 5.43
C GLY A 260 -1.41 24.78 5.06
N GLY A 261 -0.34 25.29 5.69
CA GLY A 261 1.05 24.86 5.47
C GLY A 261 1.43 23.51 6.09
N PHE A 262 0.51 22.80 6.75
CA PHE A 262 0.76 21.48 7.33
C PHE A 262 0.56 20.33 6.33
N LYS A 263 -0.17 20.57 5.22
CA LYS A 263 -0.38 19.54 4.17
C LYS A 263 0.91 18.90 3.64
N PRO A 264 1.99 19.67 3.33
CA PRO A 264 3.23 19.08 2.82
C PRO A 264 3.91 18.17 3.85
N TRP A 265 3.87 18.53 5.13
CA TRP A 265 4.38 17.71 6.23
C TRP A 265 3.59 16.41 6.39
N LEU A 266 2.26 16.47 6.27
CA LEU A 266 1.43 15.26 6.28
C LEU A 266 1.77 14.32 5.11
N GLY A 267 1.88 14.83 3.89
CA GLY A 267 2.18 14.01 2.72
C GLY A 267 3.59 13.42 2.76
N GLY A 268 4.61 14.24 3.04
CA GLY A 268 5.99 13.77 3.14
C GLY A 268 6.20 12.83 4.34
N GLY A 269 5.62 13.16 5.49
CA GLY A 269 5.69 12.33 6.70
C GLY A 269 5.01 10.98 6.56
N ALA A 270 3.81 10.93 5.96
CA ALA A 270 3.12 9.67 5.69
C ALA A 270 3.93 8.77 4.74
N LEU A 271 4.54 9.35 3.70
CA LEU A 271 5.39 8.61 2.78
C LEU A 271 6.68 8.13 3.46
N LEU A 272 7.28 8.94 4.34
CA LEU A 272 8.44 8.53 5.13
C LEU A 272 8.09 7.35 6.03
N LEU A 273 6.97 7.40 6.76
CA LEU A 273 6.52 6.28 7.61
C LEU A 273 6.25 5.02 6.77
N PHE A 274 5.64 5.16 5.60
CA PHE A 274 5.44 4.06 4.66
C PHE A 274 6.77 3.43 4.21
N LEU A 275 7.76 4.23 3.82
CA LEU A 275 9.07 3.73 3.40
C LEU A 275 9.84 3.09 4.56
N VAL A 276 9.78 3.67 5.77
CA VAL A 276 10.38 3.06 6.97
C VAL A 276 9.71 1.72 7.29
N PHE A 277 8.38 1.67 7.26
CA PHE A 277 7.65 0.42 7.46
C PHE A 277 8.01 -0.62 6.39
N GLY A 278 8.05 -0.23 5.11
CA GLY A 278 8.44 -1.10 4.02
C GLY A 278 9.86 -1.66 4.18
N LEU A 279 10.80 -0.85 4.69
CA LEU A 279 12.20 -1.23 4.87
C LEU A 279 12.42 -2.19 6.04
N ASN A 280 11.57 -2.13 7.07
CA ASN A 280 11.74 -2.92 8.31
C ASN A 280 10.78 -4.11 8.41
N SER A 281 9.78 -4.19 7.53
CA SER A 281 8.80 -5.28 7.55
C SER A 281 9.32 -6.50 6.77
N TYR A 282 8.97 -7.70 7.24
CA TYR A 282 9.26 -8.97 6.54
C TYR A 282 8.18 -9.32 5.53
N ALA A 283 8.56 -9.72 4.32
CA ALA A 283 7.60 -10.13 3.28
C ALA A 283 7.17 -11.57 3.56
N ARG A 284 5.90 -11.77 3.91
CA ARG A 284 5.22 -13.09 3.86
C ARG A 284 4.35 -13.12 2.61
N THR A 285 3.85 -14.25 2.16
CA THR A 285 2.90 -14.34 1.02
C THR A 285 1.52 -13.76 1.37
N ASN A 286 1.50 -12.50 1.84
CA ASN A 286 0.34 -11.83 2.41
C ASN A 286 0.04 -10.51 1.67
N PHE A 287 -1.13 -9.92 1.92
CA PHE A 287 -1.53 -8.59 1.38
C PHE A 287 -0.43 -7.51 1.52
N PHE A 288 0.29 -7.49 2.64
CA PHE A 288 1.38 -6.54 2.86
C PHE A 288 2.51 -6.65 1.85
N THR A 289 2.70 -7.79 1.19
CA THR A 289 3.72 -7.96 0.15
C THR A 289 3.34 -7.22 -1.13
N TRP A 290 2.05 -7.17 -1.47
CA TRP A 290 1.59 -6.26 -2.53
C TRP A 290 1.78 -4.79 -2.14
N VAL A 291 1.49 -4.42 -0.90
CA VAL A 291 1.73 -3.05 -0.40
C VAL A 291 3.21 -2.67 -0.48
N LYS A 292 4.12 -3.60 -0.16
CA LYS A 292 5.57 -3.39 -0.29
C LYS A 292 6.06 -3.24 -1.72
N LEU A 293 5.32 -3.73 -2.72
CA LEU A 293 5.66 -3.53 -4.12
C LEU A 293 5.73 -2.04 -4.49
N PHE A 294 5.00 -1.19 -3.76
CA PHE A 294 5.09 0.27 -3.88
C PHE A 294 6.34 0.89 -3.23
N ALA A 295 7.15 0.12 -2.51
CA ALA A 295 8.46 0.55 -2.03
C ALA A 295 9.55 0.08 -3.01
N PRO A 296 10.24 0.98 -3.74
CA PRO A 296 11.10 0.58 -4.87
C PRO A 296 12.34 -0.22 -4.45
N PHE A 297 12.76 -0.14 -3.18
CA PHE A 297 13.87 -0.95 -2.67
C PHE A 297 13.49 -2.42 -2.43
N SER A 298 12.20 -2.79 -2.34
CA SER A 298 11.80 -4.19 -2.10
C SER A 298 12.34 -5.16 -3.17
N ILE A 299 12.37 -4.72 -4.43
CA ILE A 299 12.85 -5.52 -5.57
C ILE A 299 14.39 -5.61 -5.59
N LEU A 300 15.08 -4.63 -4.99
CA LEU A 300 16.53 -4.66 -4.83
C LEU A 300 16.94 -5.81 -3.89
N GLY A 301 16.13 -6.13 -2.88
CA GLY A 301 16.31 -7.32 -2.03
C GLY A 301 16.27 -8.64 -2.81
N HIS A 302 15.41 -8.77 -3.82
CA HIS A 302 15.34 -9.99 -4.65
C HIS A 302 16.66 -10.27 -5.39
N TRP A 303 17.32 -9.24 -5.93
CA TRP A 303 18.59 -9.39 -6.64
C TRP A 303 19.80 -9.59 -5.71
N ILE A 304 19.72 -9.08 -4.48
CA ILE A 304 20.83 -9.10 -3.52
C ILE A 304 20.75 -10.28 -2.56
N ALA A 305 19.56 -10.81 -2.27
CA ALA A 305 19.38 -11.95 -1.37
C ALA A 305 20.24 -13.18 -1.77
N PRO A 306 20.37 -13.57 -3.06
CA PRO A 306 21.28 -14.64 -3.45
C PRO A 306 22.75 -14.36 -3.12
N ILE A 307 23.18 -13.10 -3.25
CA ILE A 307 24.54 -12.65 -2.92
C ILE A 307 24.78 -12.71 -1.41
N VAL A 308 23.78 -12.38 -0.60
CA VAL A 308 23.90 -12.39 0.87
C VAL A 308 23.81 -13.82 1.42
N ASN A 309 22.91 -14.65 0.87
CA ASN A 309 22.63 -16.00 1.37
C ASN A 309 23.75 -17.01 1.08
N THR A 310 24.55 -16.81 0.03
CA THR A 310 25.79 -17.58 -0.20
C THR A 310 26.85 -17.30 0.86
N HIS A 311 26.74 -16.19 1.60
CA HIS A 311 27.68 -15.80 2.64
C HIS A 311 27.23 -16.16 4.06
N SER A 312 26.02 -16.70 4.24
CA SER A 312 25.40 -16.98 5.54
C SER A 312 25.14 -18.48 5.80
N SER A 313 25.90 -19.39 5.20
CA SER A 313 25.79 -20.85 5.41
C SER A 313 26.27 -21.29 6.80
N GLY A 314 25.60 -20.82 7.85
CA GLY A 314 25.69 -21.36 9.20
C GLY A 314 24.39 -22.08 9.52
N GLU A 315 24.39 -23.41 9.44
CA GLU A 315 23.25 -24.22 9.83
C GLU A 315 22.90 -24.02 11.31
N MET A 316 21.59 -24.05 11.57
CA MET A 316 20.97 -23.87 12.87
C MET A 316 21.07 -25.16 13.70
N HIS A 317 22.27 -25.52 14.15
CA HIS A 317 22.44 -26.57 15.16
C HIS A 317 23.03 -25.98 16.46
N GLY A 318 22.13 -25.54 17.34
CA GLY A 318 22.41 -25.31 18.76
C GLY A 318 23.14 -24.01 19.11
N LYS A 319 22.41 -23.08 19.76
CA LYS A 319 22.90 -22.07 20.74
C LYS A 319 24.22 -21.30 20.46
N ILE A 320 24.65 -21.10 19.21
CA ILE A 320 25.77 -20.20 18.92
C ILE A 320 25.35 -19.16 17.89
N TYR A 321 25.20 -17.91 18.35
CA TYR A 321 24.90 -16.75 17.52
C TYR A 321 26.19 -16.28 16.84
N TYR A 322 26.54 -16.84 15.68
CA TYR A 322 27.60 -16.24 14.86
C TYR A 322 27.04 -15.03 14.11
N SER A 323 27.43 -13.83 14.52
CA SER A 323 27.05 -12.57 13.88
C SER A 323 27.83 -12.36 12.58
N SER A 324 27.51 -13.13 11.55
CA SER A 324 27.99 -12.88 10.17
C SER A 324 26.88 -12.32 9.30
N ARG A 325 26.03 -11.48 9.86
CA ARG A 325 25.05 -10.74 9.07
C ARG A 325 25.72 -9.50 8.53
N ILE A 326 25.80 -9.41 7.21
CA ILE A 326 25.98 -8.15 6.50
C ILE A 326 24.87 -7.22 7.02
N ASP A 327 25.21 -6.04 7.55
CA ASP A 327 24.26 -5.08 8.13
C ASP A 327 23.38 -4.44 7.03
N LEU A 328 22.49 -5.23 6.45
CA LEU A 328 21.42 -4.78 5.56
C LEU A 328 20.16 -4.47 6.39
N PRO A 329 19.31 -3.55 5.92
CA PRO A 329 17.98 -3.39 6.48
C PRO A 329 17.19 -4.71 6.44
N SER A 330 16.48 -5.02 7.51
CA SER A 330 15.80 -6.32 7.73
C SER A 330 14.67 -6.66 6.75
N GLY A 331 14.26 -5.73 5.90
CA GLY A 331 13.31 -5.99 4.81
C GLY A 331 13.98 -6.39 3.48
N LEU A 332 15.31 -6.31 3.39
CA LEU A 332 16.10 -6.54 2.16
C LEU A 332 16.93 -7.83 2.19
N ASP A 333 17.06 -8.46 3.37
CA ASP A 333 17.80 -9.70 3.60
C ASP A 333 17.02 -10.96 3.20
N ASN A 334 15.70 -10.85 2.97
CA ASN A 334 14.83 -11.97 2.66
C ASN A 334 14.38 -11.97 1.20
N ALA A 335 14.21 -13.17 0.63
CA ALA A 335 13.67 -13.33 -0.72
C ALA A 335 12.23 -12.81 -0.77
N PHE A 336 11.94 -11.96 -1.76
CA PHE A 336 10.60 -11.44 -1.99
C PHE A 336 9.73 -12.53 -2.61
N HIS A 337 8.84 -13.15 -1.84
CA HIS A 337 7.93 -14.20 -2.32
C HIS A 337 6.57 -13.60 -2.67
N LEU A 338 6.26 -13.54 -3.97
CA LEU A 338 4.97 -13.05 -4.48
C LEU A 338 4.38 -14.07 -5.45
N GLU A 339 3.20 -14.56 -5.08
CA GLU A 339 2.37 -15.41 -5.92
C GLU A 339 1.10 -14.65 -6.30
N TRP A 340 0.66 -14.83 -7.55
CA TRP A 340 -0.58 -14.24 -8.05
C TRP A 340 -1.30 -15.26 -8.93
N PHE A 341 -2.48 -15.72 -8.49
CA PHE A 341 -3.21 -16.85 -9.11
C PHE A 341 -2.35 -18.11 -9.27
N ASN A 342 -1.68 -18.53 -8.19
CA ASN A 342 -0.71 -19.63 -8.17
C ASN A 342 0.46 -19.47 -9.16
N LEU A 343 0.64 -18.29 -9.77
CA LEU A 343 1.81 -18.00 -10.59
C LEU A 343 2.91 -17.40 -9.70
N PRO A 344 4.06 -18.07 -9.54
CA PRO A 344 5.18 -17.57 -8.74
C PRO A 344 5.92 -16.46 -9.49
N ILE A 345 5.40 -15.24 -9.41
CA ILE A 345 5.95 -14.05 -10.09
C ILE A 345 7.40 -13.78 -9.68
N SER A 346 7.75 -14.12 -8.44
CA SER A 346 9.07 -13.87 -7.88
C SER A 346 10.16 -14.86 -8.30
N LEU A 347 9.86 -15.97 -8.99
CA LEU A 347 10.88 -16.93 -9.41
C LEU A 347 11.78 -16.40 -10.53
N ALA A 348 11.24 -15.60 -11.45
CA ALA A 348 12.02 -14.90 -12.46
C ALA A 348 12.09 -13.40 -12.12
N GLY A 349 13.32 -12.88 -11.90
CA GLY A 349 13.50 -11.46 -11.56
C GLY A 349 12.88 -10.50 -12.58
N LEU A 350 12.83 -10.88 -13.86
CA LEU A 350 12.20 -10.10 -14.91
C LEU A 350 10.66 -10.07 -14.82
N SER A 351 10.00 -11.17 -14.46
CA SER A 351 8.54 -11.18 -14.26
C SER A 351 8.13 -10.30 -13.08
N LEU A 352 8.91 -10.31 -12.00
CA LEU A 352 8.69 -9.42 -10.85
C LEU A 352 8.81 -7.94 -11.25
N VAL A 353 9.84 -7.58 -12.02
CA VAL A 353 10.05 -6.20 -12.49
C VAL A 353 8.89 -5.76 -13.40
N ILE A 354 8.47 -6.60 -14.34
CA ILE A 354 7.34 -6.30 -15.23
C ILE A 354 6.06 -6.12 -14.41
N PHE A 355 5.76 -7.04 -13.49
CA PHE A 355 4.58 -6.95 -12.65
C PHE A 355 4.57 -5.69 -11.79
N ALA A 356 5.71 -5.32 -11.21
CA ALA A 356 5.86 -4.07 -10.46
C ALA A 356 5.59 -2.84 -11.32
N LEU A 357 6.18 -2.77 -12.52
CA LEU A 357 5.96 -1.66 -13.44
C LEU A 357 4.50 -1.56 -13.89
N LEU A 358 3.85 -2.68 -14.22
CA LEU A 358 2.43 -2.71 -14.56
C LEU A 358 1.57 -2.23 -13.39
N ASN A 359 1.89 -2.65 -12.16
CA ASN A 359 1.20 -2.17 -10.96
C ASN A 359 1.34 -0.65 -10.81
N TYR A 360 2.55 -0.09 -10.92
CA TYR A 360 2.73 1.37 -10.87
C TYR A 360 1.97 2.09 -11.98
N ILE A 361 2.02 1.60 -13.22
CA ILE A 361 1.33 2.21 -14.37
C ILE A 361 -0.19 2.23 -14.14
N LEU A 362 -0.74 1.10 -13.69
CA LEU A 362 -2.17 0.93 -13.42
C LEU A 362 -2.68 1.95 -12.38
N TRP A 363 -2.02 2.01 -11.22
CA TRP A 363 -2.45 2.90 -10.13
C TRP A 363 -2.15 4.36 -10.42
N THR A 364 -1.06 4.66 -11.12
CA THR A 364 -0.79 6.01 -11.63
C THR A 364 -1.89 6.44 -12.60
N GLY A 365 -2.33 5.56 -13.49
CA GLY A 365 -3.45 5.82 -14.40
C GLY A 365 -4.74 6.22 -13.66
N TRP A 366 -5.10 5.50 -12.60
CA TRP A 366 -6.26 5.83 -11.76
C TRP A 366 -6.12 7.17 -11.04
N ILE A 367 -4.94 7.49 -10.52
CA ILE A 367 -4.65 8.80 -9.92
C ILE A 367 -4.81 9.92 -10.98
N TRP A 368 -4.34 9.69 -12.20
CA TRP A 368 -4.43 10.67 -13.28
C TRP A 368 -5.87 10.96 -13.73
N GLN A 369 -6.76 9.97 -13.66
CA GLN A 369 -8.19 10.20 -13.90
C GLN A 369 -8.78 11.20 -12.88
N ALA A 370 -8.43 11.02 -11.60
CA ALA A 370 -8.85 11.93 -10.54
C ALA A 370 -8.20 13.33 -10.66
N LEU A 371 -6.90 13.38 -10.96
CA LEU A 371 -6.14 14.64 -11.14
C LEU A 371 -6.71 15.49 -12.27
N ASN A 372 -6.88 14.91 -13.45
CA ASN A 372 -7.35 15.65 -14.63
C ASN A 372 -8.72 16.28 -14.39
N ARG A 373 -9.59 15.54 -13.70
CA ARG A 373 -10.93 15.99 -13.33
C ARG A 373 -10.88 17.12 -12.30
N ARG A 374 -10.18 16.91 -11.18
CA ARG A 374 -10.12 17.87 -10.08
C ARG A 374 -9.38 19.15 -10.44
N PHE A 375 -8.38 19.07 -11.30
CA PHE A 375 -7.64 20.23 -11.77
C PHE A 375 -8.52 21.18 -12.60
N ARG A 376 -9.36 20.63 -13.48
CA ARG A 376 -10.30 21.41 -14.32
C ARG A 376 -11.53 21.88 -13.55
N HIS A 377 -12.06 21.04 -12.66
CA HIS A 377 -13.27 21.32 -11.90
C HIS A 377 -13.00 21.23 -10.39
N PRO A 378 -12.61 22.34 -9.74
CA PRO A 378 -12.24 22.36 -8.32
C PRO A 378 -13.38 21.97 -7.36
N HIS A 379 -14.62 22.06 -7.81
CA HIS A 379 -15.83 21.78 -7.02
C HIS A 379 -16.49 20.44 -7.34
N ALA A 380 -16.02 19.72 -8.36
CA ALA A 380 -16.55 18.41 -8.72
C ALA A 380 -16.03 17.31 -7.77
N THR A 381 -16.76 16.19 -7.71
CA THR A 381 -16.28 14.96 -7.05
C THR A 381 -14.94 14.50 -7.63
N LEU A 382 -14.14 13.78 -6.85
CA LEU A 382 -12.80 13.34 -7.28
C LEU A 382 -12.85 12.25 -8.37
N LEU A 383 -13.85 11.37 -8.28
CA LEU A 383 -14.11 10.28 -9.21
C LEU A 383 -15.56 10.37 -9.71
N SER A 384 -15.78 9.95 -10.95
CA SER A 384 -17.15 9.69 -11.43
C SER A 384 -17.67 8.36 -10.88
N LYS A 385 -18.99 8.19 -10.87
CA LYS A 385 -19.62 6.92 -10.47
C LYS A 385 -19.15 5.75 -11.33
N ARG A 386 -19.10 5.92 -12.64
CA ARG A 386 -18.59 4.91 -13.57
C ARG A 386 -17.12 4.56 -13.30
N GLN A 387 -16.28 5.56 -13.00
CA GLN A 387 -14.89 5.33 -12.63
C GLN A 387 -14.77 4.54 -11.33
N SER A 388 -15.66 4.77 -10.35
CA SER A 388 -15.66 4.00 -9.11
C SER A 388 -15.92 2.51 -9.31
N TYR A 389 -16.85 2.15 -10.20
CA TYR A 389 -17.17 0.75 -10.49
C TYR A 389 -15.96 0.01 -11.08
N TRP A 390 -15.33 0.62 -12.09
CA TRP A 390 -14.15 0.04 -12.74
C TRP A 390 -12.93 0.00 -11.81
N LEU A 391 -12.75 1.01 -10.96
CA LEU A 391 -11.69 1.04 -9.97
C LEU A 391 -11.87 -0.10 -8.95
N LEU A 392 -13.10 -0.34 -8.49
CA LEU A 392 -13.39 -1.45 -7.58
C LEU A 392 -13.15 -2.80 -8.25
N ILE A 393 -13.65 -3.04 -9.46
CA ILE A 393 -13.38 -4.29 -10.21
C ILE A 393 -11.87 -4.51 -10.35
N CYS A 394 -11.13 -3.46 -10.67
CA CYS A 394 -9.68 -3.53 -10.79
C CYS A 394 -9.01 -3.90 -9.45
N MET A 395 -9.46 -3.31 -8.35
CA MET A 395 -8.97 -3.57 -7.00
C MET A 395 -9.31 -4.99 -6.52
N GLU A 396 -10.48 -5.51 -6.90
CA GLU A 396 -10.93 -6.88 -6.65
C GLU A 396 -10.03 -7.89 -7.36
N VAL A 397 -9.80 -7.72 -8.67
CA VAL A 397 -8.98 -8.64 -9.47
C VAL A 397 -7.55 -8.73 -8.95
N VAL A 398 -6.95 -7.59 -8.56
CA VAL A 398 -5.59 -7.56 -8.01
C VAL A 398 -5.52 -8.34 -6.70
N GLN A 399 -6.47 -8.12 -5.78
CA GLN A 399 -6.48 -8.78 -4.48
C GLN A 399 -6.83 -10.27 -4.57
N LEU A 400 -7.77 -10.66 -5.42
CA LEU A 400 -8.12 -12.07 -5.63
C LEU A 400 -6.94 -12.90 -6.12
N GLY A 401 -6.08 -12.32 -6.96
CA GLY A 401 -4.88 -13.03 -7.36
C GLY A 401 -3.91 -13.29 -6.20
N LEU A 402 -3.86 -12.43 -5.18
CA LEU A 402 -3.05 -12.66 -3.97
C LEU A 402 -3.66 -13.70 -3.03
N LEU A 403 -4.99 -13.87 -3.08
CA LEU A 403 -5.74 -14.82 -2.26
C LEU A 403 -5.63 -16.26 -2.81
N VAL A 404 -5.58 -16.40 -4.13
CA VAL A 404 -5.41 -17.69 -4.82
C VAL A 404 -3.91 -17.97 -4.93
N SER A 405 -3.33 -18.50 -3.86
CA SER A 405 -1.94 -18.94 -3.73
C SER A 405 -1.90 -20.31 -3.03
N GLU A 406 -0.91 -21.16 -3.31
CA GLU A 406 -0.69 -22.45 -2.64
C GLU A 406 -0.12 -22.24 -1.22
N ALA A 407 -0.77 -21.38 -0.45
CA ALA A 407 -0.34 -20.99 0.88
C ALA A 407 -1.03 -21.83 1.98
N ASP A 408 -0.35 -21.93 3.12
CA ASP A 408 -0.89 -22.53 4.34
C ASP A 408 -2.22 -21.87 4.74
N VAL A 409 -3.12 -22.63 5.37
CA VAL A 409 -4.48 -22.19 5.76
C VAL A 409 -4.43 -20.91 6.58
N GLY A 410 -3.44 -20.78 7.47
CA GLY A 410 -3.27 -19.56 8.28
C GLY A 410 -2.92 -18.31 7.47
N ILE A 411 -2.19 -18.45 6.36
CA ILE A 411 -1.85 -17.33 5.47
C ILE A 411 -3.09 -16.92 4.67
N VAL A 412 -3.88 -17.89 4.23
CA VAL A 412 -5.15 -17.65 3.53
C VAL A 412 -6.13 -16.89 4.42
N GLU A 413 -6.27 -17.29 5.69
CA GLU A 413 -7.13 -16.59 6.66
C GLU A 413 -6.71 -15.12 6.85
N GLU A 414 -5.40 -14.87 7.04
CA GLU A 414 -4.88 -13.50 7.18
C GLU A 414 -5.16 -12.65 5.93
N ASN A 415 -4.97 -13.22 4.73
CA ASN A 415 -5.21 -12.54 3.47
C ASN A 415 -6.69 -12.21 3.25
N ILE A 416 -7.60 -13.12 3.62
CA ILE A 416 -9.04 -12.88 3.57
C ILE A 416 -9.43 -11.75 4.53
N GLY A 417 -8.85 -11.72 5.74
CA GLY A 417 -9.05 -10.64 6.69
C GLY A 417 -8.67 -9.27 6.08
N TRP A 418 -7.50 -9.17 5.46
CA TRP A 418 -7.07 -7.95 4.77
C TRP A 418 -7.94 -7.60 3.57
N PHE A 419 -8.35 -8.59 2.78
CA PHE A 419 -9.26 -8.40 1.66
C PHE A 419 -10.58 -7.76 2.08
N ILE A 420 -11.17 -8.20 3.19
CA ILE A 420 -12.38 -7.60 3.77
C ILE A 420 -12.10 -6.16 4.22
N VAL A 421 -11.02 -5.93 4.96
CA VAL A 421 -10.67 -4.59 5.49
C VAL A 421 -10.48 -3.59 4.35
N VAL A 422 -9.76 -3.96 3.30
CA VAL A 422 -9.50 -3.09 2.15
C VAL A 422 -10.79 -2.78 1.40
N ASN A 423 -11.68 -3.77 1.24
CA ASN A 423 -12.99 -3.56 0.64
C ASN A 423 -13.87 -2.59 1.44
N VAL A 424 -13.92 -2.76 2.77
CA VAL A 424 -14.63 -1.84 3.66
C VAL A 424 -14.06 -0.42 3.54
N LEU A 425 -12.74 -0.27 3.59
CA LEU A 425 -12.08 1.03 3.44
C LEU A 425 -12.36 1.68 2.09
N PHE A 426 -12.35 0.89 1.01
CA PHE A 426 -12.68 1.38 -0.32
C PHE A 426 -14.13 1.87 -0.38
N LEU A 427 -15.09 1.09 0.12
CA LEU A 427 -16.51 1.46 0.12
C LEU A 427 -16.78 2.72 0.95
N LEU A 428 -16.15 2.85 2.13
CA LEU A 428 -16.22 4.07 2.94
C LEU A 428 -15.61 5.27 2.20
N GLY A 429 -14.47 5.07 1.54
CA GLY A 429 -13.85 6.08 0.67
C GLY A 429 -14.77 6.48 -0.49
N ALA A 430 -15.41 5.52 -1.14
CA ALA A 430 -16.38 5.75 -2.21
C ALA A 430 -17.59 6.54 -1.71
N ILE A 431 -18.08 6.29 -0.49
CA ILE A 431 -19.12 7.12 0.13
C ILE A 431 -18.66 8.59 0.22
N ALA A 432 -17.46 8.83 0.75
CA ALA A 432 -16.92 10.17 0.92
C ALA A 432 -16.65 10.89 -0.42
N LEU A 433 -16.23 10.15 -1.45
CA LEU A 433 -15.81 10.71 -2.74
C LEU A 433 -16.95 10.88 -3.74
N LEU A 434 -18.00 10.04 -3.66
CA LEU A 434 -19.11 10.03 -4.63
C LEU A 434 -20.37 10.72 -4.12
N ALA A 435 -20.55 10.88 -2.80
CA ALA A 435 -21.80 11.42 -2.27
C ALA A 435 -21.92 12.93 -2.59
N PRO A 436 -22.91 13.35 -3.41
CA PRO A 436 -23.07 14.75 -3.74
C PRO A 436 -23.58 15.57 -2.55
N HIS A 437 -23.05 16.79 -2.44
CA HIS A 437 -23.57 17.80 -1.53
C HIS A 437 -24.96 18.29 -1.95
N ARG A 438 -25.66 18.94 -1.01
CA ARG A 438 -27.00 19.51 -1.21
C ARG A 438 -27.19 20.28 -2.53
N GLN A 439 -26.24 21.14 -2.91
CA GLN A 439 -26.32 21.95 -4.13
C GLN A 439 -26.28 21.10 -5.41
N ALA A 440 -25.37 20.12 -5.49
CA ALA A 440 -25.30 19.20 -6.63
C ALA A 440 -26.61 18.41 -6.78
N VAL A 441 -27.16 17.90 -5.68
CA VAL A 441 -28.46 17.20 -5.68
C VAL A 441 -29.61 18.12 -6.10
N GLN A 442 -29.56 19.40 -5.72
CA GLN A 442 -30.51 20.42 -6.17
C GLN A 442 -30.46 20.61 -7.69
N ASP A 443 -29.26 20.79 -8.24
CA ASP A 443 -29.04 21.01 -9.67
C ASP A 443 -29.51 19.80 -10.48
N TRP A 444 -29.25 18.58 -10.00
CA TRP A 444 -29.75 17.35 -10.61
C TRP A 444 -31.28 17.30 -10.65
N MET A 445 -31.94 17.63 -9.53
CA MET A 445 -33.40 17.65 -9.46
C MET A 445 -34.01 18.68 -10.44
N ARG A 446 -33.34 19.81 -10.65
CA ARG A 446 -33.75 20.84 -11.62
C ARG A 446 -33.64 20.32 -13.06
N TYR A 447 -32.45 19.85 -13.45
CA TYR A 447 -32.19 19.34 -14.81
C TYR A 447 -33.19 18.24 -15.21
N ARG A 448 -33.47 17.33 -14.28
CA ARG A 448 -34.44 16.25 -14.50
C ARG A 448 -35.84 16.78 -14.80
N ARG A 449 -36.28 17.84 -14.13
CA ARG A 449 -37.63 18.39 -14.31
C ARG A 449 -37.78 19.12 -15.64
N GLU A 450 -36.78 19.91 -16.02
CA GLU A 450 -36.73 20.60 -17.33
C GLU A 450 -36.73 19.58 -18.47
N SER A 451 -35.97 18.47 -18.33
CA SER A 451 -35.95 17.40 -19.33
C SER A 451 -37.27 16.64 -19.49
N HIS A 452 -38.07 16.56 -18.41
CA HIS A 452 -39.39 15.92 -18.42
C HIS A 452 -40.50 16.79 -19.03
N GLN A 453 -40.34 18.12 -19.04
CA GLN A 453 -41.31 19.03 -19.65
C GLN A 453 -41.20 19.08 -21.19
N GLN A 454 -40.07 18.67 -21.76
CA GLN A 454 -39.81 18.81 -23.20
C GLN A 454 -39.94 17.54 -24.05
N ARG A 455 -40.16 16.33 -23.48
CA ARG A 455 -40.25 15.08 -24.29
C ARG A 455 -41.26 14.04 -23.77
N PRO A 456 -42.00 13.35 -24.65
CA PRO A 456 -43.06 12.43 -24.26
C PRO A 456 -42.53 11.07 -23.72
N SER A 457 -43.03 10.72 -22.53
CA SER A 457 -43.34 9.42 -21.86
C SER A 457 -42.53 8.12 -22.10
N PHE A 458 -41.86 7.89 -23.23
CA PHE A 458 -41.32 6.55 -23.60
C PHE A 458 -40.08 6.09 -22.80
N TRP A 459 -39.58 6.88 -21.84
CA TRP A 459 -38.20 6.75 -21.30
C TRP A 459 -38.10 6.55 -19.78
N LYS A 460 -38.83 5.57 -19.19
CA LYS A 460 -38.59 5.14 -17.80
C LYS A 460 -37.16 4.58 -17.58
N ASN A 461 -36.55 4.00 -18.62
CA ASN A 461 -35.18 3.48 -18.58
C ASN A 461 -34.12 4.58 -18.39
N LYS A 462 -34.44 5.84 -18.74
CA LYS A 462 -33.51 6.96 -18.57
C LYS A 462 -33.30 7.35 -17.10
N LEU A 463 -34.27 7.08 -16.22
CA LEU A 463 -34.14 7.37 -14.78
C LEU A 463 -33.08 6.48 -14.13
N VAL A 464 -33.12 5.19 -14.41
CA VAL A 464 -32.15 4.23 -13.87
C VAL A 464 -30.77 4.54 -14.43
N LEU A 465 -30.66 4.77 -15.74
CA LEU A 465 -29.40 5.18 -16.36
C LEU A 465 -28.84 6.49 -15.77
N ASP A 466 -29.70 7.49 -15.53
CA ASP A 466 -29.33 8.76 -14.91
C ASP A 466 -28.89 8.58 -13.44
N LEU A 467 -29.47 7.66 -12.68
CA LEU A 467 -29.00 7.35 -11.32
C LEU A 467 -27.66 6.59 -11.30
N ILE A 468 -27.41 5.75 -12.31
CA ILE A 468 -26.18 4.98 -12.46
C ILE A 468 -25.02 5.87 -12.90
N GLU A 469 -25.25 6.75 -13.87
CA GLU A 469 -24.19 7.50 -14.56
C GLU A 469 -24.06 8.95 -14.08
N HIS A 470 -25.16 9.61 -13.71
CA HIS A 470 -25.14 11.03 -13.43
C HIS A 470 -24.47 11.35 -12.09
N GLU A 471 -23.53 12.28 -12.12
CA GLU A 471 -22.60 12.54 -11.03
C GLU A 471 -23.27 13.20 -9.83
N ASN A 472 -24.28 14.02 -10.11
CA ASN A 472 -25.00 14.78 -9.09
C ASN A 472 -26.19 14.01 -8.51
N SER A 473 -26.51 12.82 -9.03
CA SER A 473 -27.63 12.03 -8.51
C SER A 473 -27.26 11.36 -7.17
N PRO A 474 -28.24 11.05 -6.30
CA PRO A 474 -27.98 10.47 -4.98
C PRO A 474 -27.09 9.23 -5.02
N ILE A 475 -26.28 9.02 -3.98
CA ILE A 475 -25.29 7.95 -3.96
C ILE A 475 -25.87 6.52 -3.95
N VAL A 476 -27.10 6.33 -3.49
CA VAL A 476 -27.68 5.02 -3.15
C VAL A 476 -27.48 3.95 -4.23
N ILE A 477 -27.81 4.25 -5.49
CA ILE A 477 -27.69 3.28 -6.59
C ILE A 477 -26.22 3.03 -6.97
N ALA A 478 -25.39 4.07 -6.93
CA ALA A 478 -23.96 3.91 -7.19
C ALA A 478 -23.28 3.06 -6.12
N MET A 479 -23.67 3.23 -4.86
CA MET A 479 -23.19 2.38 -3.79
C MET A 479 -23.70 0.96 -3.92
N ALA A 480 -24.96 0.75 -4.30
CA ALA A 480 -25.51 -0.59 -4.54
C ALA A 480 -24.72 -1.35 -5.62
N ILE A 481 -24.29 -0.68 -6.69
CA ILE A 481 -23.47 -1.31 -7.74
C ILE A 481 -22.06 -1.64 -7.22
N ASN A 482 -21.38 -0.70 -6.56
CA ASN A 482 -20.07 -0.97 -5.97
C ASN A 482 -20.15 -2.13 -4.96
N LEU A 483 -21.16 -2.13 -4.11
CA LEU A 483 -21.39 -3.18 -3.13
C LEU A 483 -21.69 -4.53 -3.78
N ALA A 484 -22.48 -4.56 -4.86
CA ALA A 484 -22.71 -5.78 -5.63
C ALA A 484 -21.39 -6.34 -6.17
N ILE A 485 -20.54 -5.49 -6.76
CA ILE A 485 -19.21 -5.88 -7.24
C ILE A 485 -18.35 -6.47 -6.11
N ALA A 486 -18.26 -5.78 -4.96
CA ALA A 486 -17.48 -6.26 -3.80
C ALA A 486 -18.01 -7.58 -3.21
N CYS A 487 -19.31 -7.87 -3.37
CA CYS A 487 -19.91 -9.11 -2.88
C CYS A 487 -19.78 -10.29 -3.85
N ILE A 488 -19.43 -10.08 -5.12
CA ILE A 488 -19.31 -11.17 -6.11
C ILE A 488 -18.33 -12.25 -5.65
N PRO A 489 -17.10 -11.95 -5.17
CA PRO A 489 -16.15 -12.99 -4.78
C PRO A 489 -16.67 -13.82 -3.61
N PHE A 490 -17.26 -13.17 -2.61
CA PHE A 490 -17.89 -13.86 -1.48
C PHE A 490 -19.09 -14.70 -1.91
N ALA A 491 -19.90 -14.24 -2.86
CA ALA A 491 -21.01 -15.01 -3.39
C ALA A 491 -20.54 -16.26 -4.17
N VAL A 492 -19.46 -16.13 -4.94
CA VAL A 492 -18.81 -17.26 -5.63
C VAL A 492 -18.30 -18.27 -4.59
N TRP A 493 -17.58 -17.82 -3.56
CA TRP A 493 -17.14 -18.70 -2.48
C TRP A 493 -18.31 -19.35 -1.74
N ALA A 494 -19.39 -18.60 -1.47
CA ALA A 494 -20.59 -19.13 -0.82
C ALA A 494 -21.26 -20.24 -1.64
N LEU A 495 -21.15 -20.21 -2.97
CA LEU A 495 -21.77 -21.19 -3.86
C LEU A 495 -20.86 -22.40 -4.06
N PHE A 496 -19.60 -22.15 -4.42
CA PHE A 496 -18.68 -23.17 -4.93
C PHE A 496 -17.78 -23.82 -3.87
N LEU A 497 -17.52 -23.17 -2.71
CA LEU A 497 -16.72 -23.81 -1.67
C LEU A 497 -17.53 -24.89 -0.93
N PRO A 498 -16.88 -26.02 -0.59
CA PRO A 498 -17.38 -27.01 0.36
C PRO A 498 -17.73 -26.38 1.71
N THR A 499 -18.69 -27.00 2.42
CA THR A 499 -19.10 -26.55 3.76
C THR A 499 -17.96 -26.60 4.78
N GLU A 500 -17.09 -27.59 4.66
CA GLU A 500 -15.93 -27.80 5.55
C GLU A 500 -14.92 -26.66 5.42
N ASP A 501 -14.61 -26.24 4.18
CA ASP A 501 -13.69 -25.13 3.92
C ASP A 501 -14.24 -23.79 4.43
N ILE A 502 -15.55 -23.54 4.24
CA ILE A 502 -16.19 -22.33 4.77
C ILE A 502 -16.12 -22.31 6.31
N GLN A 503 -16.36 -23.47 6.95
CA GLN A 503 -16.29 -23.57 8.40
C GLN A 503 -14.86 -23.38 8.90
N LEU A 504 -13.87 -23.94 8.21
CA LEU A 504 -12.45 -23.81 8.54
C LEU A 504 -11.96 -22.36 8.41
N ILE A 505 -12.33 -21.68 7.32
CA ILE A 505 -11.82 -20.35 6.98
C ILE A 505 -12.58 -19.24 7.72
N PHE A 506 -13.91 -19.33 7.82
CA PHE A 506 -14.76 -18.26 8.34
C PHE A 506 -15.37 -18.55 9.71
N ASN A 507 -15.22 -19.77 10.25
CA ASN A 507 -15.90 -20.22 11.46
C ASN A 507 -17.44 -20.07 11.40
N LEU A 508 -18.00 -20.18 10.20
CA LEU A 508 -19.43 -20.05 9.94
C LEU A 508 -19.95 -21.26 9.16
N ASN A 509 -21.19 -21.64 9.41
CA ASN A 509 -21.90 -22.58 8.54
C ASN A 509 -22.28 -21.88 7.22
N LYS A 510 -22.48 -22.65 6.14
CA LYS A 510 -22.81 -22.12 4.80
C LYS A 510 -24.01 -21.16 4.80
N LEU A 511 -25.06 -21.46 5.58
CA LEU A 511 -26.21 -20.56 5.74
C LEU A 511 -25.86 -19.27 6.49
N GLN A 512 -25.06 -19.35 7.57
CA GLN A 512 -24.59 -18.18 8.32
C GLN A 512 -23.68 -17.29 7.45
N PHE A 513 -22.92 -17.88 6.53
CA PHE A 513 -22.12 -17.13 5.57
C PHE A 513 -22.99 -16.31 4.60
N PHE A 514 -24.10 -16.85 4.09
CA PHE A 514 -25.08 -16.06 3.33
C PHE A 514 -25.69 -14.91 4.17
N PHE A 515 -25.99 -15.16 5.44
CA PHE A 515 -26.44 -14.11 6.34
C PHE A 515 -25.37 -13.03 6.52
N ALA A 516 -24.08 -13.40 6.65
CA ALA A 516 -22.98 -12.45 6.75
C ALA A 516 -22.93 -11.48 5.56
N ILE A 517 -23.05 -12.01 4.34
CA ILE A 517 -23.13 -11.19 3.11
C ILE A 517 -24.35 -10.25 3.15
N ALA A 518 -25.51 -10.75 3.57
CA ALA A 518 -26.72 -9.93 3.67
C ALA A 518 -26.59 -8.80 4.72
N PHE A 519 -25.99 -9.09 5.88
CA PHE A 519 -25.69 -8.09 6.90
C PHE A 519 -24.74 -7.02 6.37
N PHE A 520 -23.66 -7.42 5.68
CA PHE A 520 -22.73 -6.49 5.04
C PHE A 520 -23.44 -5.54 4.08
N ILE A 521 -24.27 -6.09 3.19
CA ILE A 521 -25.03 -5.34 2.21
C ILE A 521 -25.93 -4.31 2.89
N SER A 522 -26.66 -4.75 3.91
CA SER A 522 -27.58 -3.88 4.65
C SER A 522 -26.84 -2.75 5.39
N LEU A 523 -25.73 -3.04 6.07
CA LEU A 523 -24.97 -2.08 6.85
C LEU A 523 -24.31 -1.02 5.98
N VAL A 524 -23.62 -1.42 4.89
CA VAL A 524 -23.00 -0.45 3.97
C VAL A 524 -24.07 0.45 3.32
N SER A 525 -25.24 -0.12 2.99
CA SER A 525 -26.37 0.66 2.46
C SER A 525 -26.94 1.65 3.47
N ILE A 526 -27.04 1.26 4.76
CA ILE A 526 -27.45 2.15 5.85
C ILE A 526 -26.43 3.29 5.99
N VAL A 527 -25.14 2.99 6.01
CA VAL A 527 -24.08 3.99 6.15
C VAL A 527 -24.09 4.98 4.97
N ALA A 528 -24.25 4.49 3.74
CA ALA A 528 -24.30 5.34 2.55
C ALA A 528 -25.54 6.24 2.51
N THR A 529 -26.71 5.73 2.89
CA THR A 529 -27.95 6.53 2.97
C THR A 529 -27.88 7.57 4.09
N LEU A 530 -27.34 7.19 5.25
CA LEU A 530 -27.11 8.10 6.37
C LEU A 530 -26.15 9.24 5.99
N ALA A 531 -25.01 8.91 5.36
CA ALA A 531 -24.05 9.90 4.88
C ALA A 531 -24.69 10.89 3.88
N GLN A 532 -25.47 10.38 2.92
CA GLN A 532 -26.18 11.22 1.95
C GLN A 532 -27.18 12.17 2.60
N LEU A 533 -27.95 11.69 3.60
CA LEU A 533 -28.90 12.52 4.35
C LEU A 533 -28.19 13.67 5.07
N ILE A 534 -27.06 13.39 5.72
CA ILE A 534 -26.28 14.41 6.44
C ILE A 534 -25.68 15.43 5.46
N LEU A 535 -25.15 14.97 4.32
CA LEU A 535 -24.61 15.86 3.28
C LEU A 535 -25.65 16.79 2.64
N MET A 536 -26.93 16.44 2.77
CA MET A 536 -28.06 17.26 2.32
C MET A 536 -28.60 18.22 3.40
N MET A 537 -28.11 18.14 4.64
CA MET A 537 -28.51 19.05 5.72
C MET A 537 -27.98 20.48 5.49
N ARG A 538 -28.69 21.46 6.05
CA ARG A 538 -28.29 22.88 6.01
C ARG A 538 -27.36 23.21 7.19
N VAL A 539 -26.16 22.66 7.19
CA VAL A 539 -25.13 22.92 8.21
C VAL A 539 -23.84 23.44 7.60
N LYS A 540 -23.04 24.16 8.39
CA LYS A 540 -21.68 24.55 7.98
C LYS A 540 -20.82 23.27 7.92
N GLN A 541 -20.12 23.07 6.80
CA GLN A 541 -19.23 21.92 6.57
C GLN A 541 -19.89 20.54 6.80
N PRO A 542 -20.93 20.18 6.01
CA PRO A 542 -21.69 18.95 6.22
C PRO A 542 -20.85 17.67 6.05
N ALA A 543 -19.72 17.74 5.33
CA ALA A 543 -18.79 16.62 5.20
C ALA A 543 -18.19 16.18 6.53
N ILE A 544 -17.84 17.10 7.43
CA ILE A 544 -17.25 16.78 8.74
C ILE A 544 -18.29 16.09 9.62
N TRP A 545 -19.53 16.59 9.60
CA TRP A 545 -20.65 15.94 10.30
C TRP A 545 -20.94 14.54 9.76
N ALA A 546 -20.92 14.36 8.43
CA ALA A 546 -21.12 13.04 7.83
C ALA A 546 -20.03 12.06 8.29
N VAL A 547 -18.75 12.45 8.24
CA VAL A 547 -17.63 11.62 8.73
C VAL A 547 -17.78 11.33 10.22
N GLY A 548 -18.04 12.34 11.05
CA GLY A 548 -18.14 12.18 12.50
C GLY A 548 -19.29 11.25 12.91
N VAL A 549 -20.47 11.42 12.33
CA VAL A 549 -21.64 10.58 12.64
C VAL A 549 -21.46 9.16 12.11
N VAL A 550 -20.92 8.98 10.90
CA VAL A 550 -20.65 7.64 10.36
C VAL A 550 -19.58 6.91 11.18
N ALA A 551 -18.50 7.60 11.55
CA ALA A 551 -17.46 7.03 12.41
C ALA A 551 -18.02 6.66 13.79
N ALA A 552 -18.80 7.54 14.41
CA ALA A 552 -19.46 7.26 15.68
C ALA A 552 -20.40 6.06 15.56
N PHE A 553 -21.21 5.98 14.49
CA PHE A 553 -22.12 4.87 14.24
C PHE A 553 -21.37 3.54 14.12
N LEU A 554 -20.25 3.50 13.39
CA LEU A 554 -19.46 2.28 13.18
C LEU A 554 -18.67 1.85 14.43
N ILE A 555 -18.07 2.80 15.15
CA ILE A 555 -17.07 2.52 16.19
C ILE A 555 -17.70 2.41 17.59
N LEU A 556 -18.69 3.26 17.92
CA LEU A 556 -19.24 3.31 19.28
C LEU A 556 -19.79 1.98 19.79
N PRO A 557 -20.50 1.15 18.99
CA PRO A 557 -21.00 -0.13 19.47
C PRO A 557 -19.88 -1.06 19.93
N GLY A 558 -18.78 -1.15 19.16
CA GLY A 558 -17.62 -1.96 19.53
C GLY A 558 -16.93 -1.47 20.80
N LEU A 559 -16.76 -0.15 20.96
CA LEU A 559 -16.19 0.45 22.18
C LEU A 559 -17.09 0.22 23.39
N ALA A 560 -18.41 0.36 23.24
CA ALA A 560 -19.36 0.14 24.32
C ALA A 560 -19.34 -1.32 24.78
N PHE A 561 -19.34 -2.29 23.85
CA PHE A 561 -19.27 -3.70 24.19
C PHE A 561 -17.95 -4.07 24.86
N GLY A 562 -16.82 -3.54 24.36
CA GLY A 562 -15.52 -3.75 24.96
C GLY A 562 -15.40 -3.20 26.39
N THR A 563 -15.93 -2.01 26.65
CA THR A 563 -15.90 -1.38 27.98
C THR A 563 -16.87 -2.02 28.97
N LEU A 564 -18.02 -2.52 28.50
CA LEU A 564 -19.01 -3.24 29.30
C LEU A 564 -18.68 -4.74 29.50
N GLY A 565 -17.61 -5.25 28.86
CA GLY A 565 -17.22 -6.65 28.94
C GLY A 565 -18.20 -7.62 28.27
N VAL A 566 -19.01 -7.15 27.31
CA VAL A 566 -20.02 -7.97 26.62
C VAL A 566 -19.32 -8.89 25.61
N ASN A 567 -19.42 -10.20 25.80
CA ASN A 567 -18.81 -11.20 24.91
C ASN A 567 -19.82 -11.78 23.90
N PRO A 568 -19.46 -11.96 22.62
CA PRO A 568 -20.34 -12.56 21.62
C PRO A 568 -20.81 -13.99 21.94
N ARG A 569 -20.05 -14.75 22.76
CA ARG A 569 -20.44 -16.10 23.18
C ARG A 569 -21.63 -16.12 24.13
N GLU A 570 -21.70 -15.13 25.01
CA GLU A 570 -22.74 -15.03 26.05
C GLU A 570 -23.94 -14.22 25.55
N TYR A 571 -23.69 -13.13 24.81
CA TYR A 571 -24.71 -12.19 24.35
C TYR A 571 -24.69 -11.99 22.83
N PRO A 572 -24.84 -13.05 22.00
CA PRO A 572 -24.71 -12.94 20.55
C PRO A 572 -25.77 -12.02 19.91
N THR A 573 -26.94 -11.91 20.53
CA THR A 573 -28.03 -11.04 20.05
C THR A 573 -27.62 -9.56 20.04
N TRP A 574 -26.84 -9.09 21.01
CA TRP A 574 -26.39 -7.69 21.09
C TRP A 574 -25.48 -7.34 19.91
N PHE A 575 -24.65 -8.30 19.49
CA PHE A 575 -23.79 -8.13 18.31
C PHE A 575 -24.60 -8.10 17.02
N LEU A 576 -25.61 -8.98 16.86
CA LEU A 576 -26.46 -9.02 15.66
C LEU A 576 -27.22 -7.72 15.38
N PHE A 577 -27.64 -7.00 16.43
CA PHE A 577 -28.33 -5.70 16.31
C PHE A 577 -27.36 -4.49 16.30
N SER A 578 -26.05 -4.73 16.27
CA SER A 578 -25.01 -3.70 16.25
C SER A 578 -24.40 -3.52 14.85
N THR A 579 -23.35 -2.70 14.75
CA THR A 579 -22.54 -2.55 13.54
C THR A 579 -21.53 -3.69 13.32
N ILE A 580 -21.45 -4.66 14.24
CA ILE A 580 -20.55 -5.81 14.17
C ILE A 580 -21.34 -7.14 14.29
N PRO A 581 -22.31 -7.41 13.39
CA PRO A 581 -23.17 -8.60 13.47
C PRO A 581 -22.41 -9.92 13.32
N TRP A 582 -21.29 -9.88 12.60
CA TRP A 582 -20.41 -11.00 12.31
C TRP A 582 -19.94 -11.75 13.57
N ALA A 583 -19.65 -11.01 14.64
CA ALA A 583 -19.19 -11.61 15.89
C ALA A 583 -20.27 -12.47 16.57
N GLY A 584 -21.55 -12.14 16.36
CA GLY A 584 -22.69 -12.89 16.92
C GLY A 584 -23.18 -14.05 16.05
N LEU A 585 -22.81 -14.09 14.76
CA LEU A 585 -23.34 -15.08 13.81
C LEU A 585 -23.02 -16.52 14.19
N GLN A 586 -21.81 -16.78 14.71
CA GLN A 586 -21.35 -18.11 15.07
C GLN A 586 -22.17 -18.72 16.23
N TYR A 587 -22.64 -17.89 17.16
CA TYR A 587 -23.23 -18.33 18.42
C TYR A 587 -24.77 -18.14 18.49
N ALA A 588 -25.36 -17.47 17.49
CA ALA A 588 -26.79 -17.18 17.46
C ALA A 588 -27.61 -18.25 16.70
N ALA A 589 -28.85 -18.46 17.13
CA ALA A 589 -29.81 -19.28 16.41
C ALA A 589 -30.25 -18.60 15.10
N THR A 590 -30.44 -19.39 14.03
CA THR A 590 -30.84 -18.90 12.69
C THR A 590 -32.07 -17.98 12.71
N SER A 591 -33.06 -18.27 13.57
CA SER A 591 -34.25 -17.43 13.73
C SER A 591 -33.91 -16.03 14.25
N THR A 592 -33.02 -15.93 15.24
CA THR A 592 -32.56 -14.64 15.79
C THR A 592 -31.74 -13.84 14.77
N ILE A 593 -30.91 -14.53 13.99
CA ILE A 593 -30.15 -13.94 12.87
C ILE A 593 -31.11 -13.34 11.83
N ALA A 594 -32.14 -14.10 11.43
CA ALA A 594 -33.13 -13.63 10.46
C ALA A 594 -33.94 -12.43 10.98
N MET A 595 -34.35 -12.43 12.26
CA MET A 595 -35.05 -11.29 12.88
C MET A 595 -34.17 -10.03 12.91
N ALA A 596 -32.90 -10.15 13.28
CA ALA A 596 -31.97 -9.03 13.28
C ALA A 596 -31.75 -8.47 11.86
N LEU A 597 -31.66 -9.34 10.86
CA LEU A 597 -31.54 -8.91 9.46
C LEU A 597 -32.80 -8.18 8.97
N LEU A 598 -33.99 -8.67 9.32
CA LEU A 598 -35.27 -7.99 9.02
C LEU A 598 -35.34 -6.61 9.67
N ALA A 599 -34.87 -6.47 10.91
CA ALA A 599 -34.78 -5.18 11.59
C ALA A 599 -33.85 -4.21 10.84
N ASN A 600 -32.67 -4.67 10.38
CA ASN A 600 -31.76 -3.87 9.58
C ASN A 600 -32.37 -3.42 8.25
N PHE A 601 -33.09 -4.31 7.55
CA PHE A 601 -33.83 -3.91 6.35
C PHE A 601 -34.95 -2.91 6.65
N GLY A 602 -35.61 -3.03 7.80
CA GLY A 602 -36.59 -2.05 8.28
C GLY A 602 -35.97 -0.66 8.46
N VAL A 603 -34.81 -0.57 9.13
CA VAL A 603 -34.06 0.68 9.29
C VAL A 603 -33.66 1.27 7.93
N LEU A 604 -33.12 0.45 7.03
CA LEU A 604 -32.74 0.88 5.69
C LEU A 604 -33.94 1.41 4.89
N ALA A 605 -35.10 0.77 4.99
CA ALA A 605 -36.33 1.21 4.34
C ALA A 605 -36.78 2.58 4.87
N LEU A 606 -36.76 2.78 6.19
CA LEU A 606 -37.11 4.06 6.82
C LEU A 606 -36.17 5.19 6.39
N LEU A 607 -34.86 4.94 6.36
CA LEU A 607 -33.85 5.92 5.92
C LEU A 607 -34.04 6.30 4.44
N ASN A 608 -34.29 5.32 3.57
CA ASN A 608 -34.57 5.61 2.16
C ASN A 608 -35.86 6.39 1.96
N LEU A 609 -36.92 6.10 2.74
CA LEU A 609 -38.14 6.90 2.73
C LEU A 609 -37.88 8.34 3.15
N GLN A 610 -37.05 8.56 4.18
CA GLN A 610 -36.64 9.90 4.61
C GLN A 610 -35.85 10.63 3.52
N LEU A 611 -34.93 9.94 2.84
CA LEU A 611 -34.15 10.50 1.73
C LEU A 611 -35.05 10.96 0.59
N VAL A 612 -36.01 10.12 0.18
CA VAL A 612 -36.99 10.47 -0.86
C VAL A 612 -37.84 11.67 -0.45
N ARG A 613 -38.29 11.73 0.81
CA ARG A 613 -39.04 12.89 1.34
C ARG A 613 -38.21 14.18 1.25
N GLN A 614 -36.94 14.15 1.64
CA GLN A 614 -36.06 15.32 1.56
C GLN A 614 -35.78 15.76 0.12
N LEU A 615 -35.54 14.82 -0.80
CA LEU A 615 -35.35 15.11 -2.23
C LEU A 615 -36.57 15.84 -2.82
N ARG A 616 -37.78 15.37 -2.49
CA ARG A 616 -39.03 16.04 -2.92
C ARG A 616 -39.19 17.44 -2.33
N ALA A 617 -38.89 17.60 -1.04
CA ALA A 617 -38.99 18.90 -0.35
C ALA A 617 -38.05 19.95 -0.97
N ILE A 618 -36.82 19.54 -1.28
CA ILE A 618 -35.82 20.38 -1.93
C ILE A 618 -36.32 20.87 -3.30
N GLY A 619 -36.84 19.96 -4.14
CA GLY A 619 -37.40 20.32 -5.44
C GLY A 619 -38.68 21.18 -5.40
N ALA A 620 -39.46 21.09 -4.31
CA ALA A 620 -40.69 21.87 -4.14
C ALA A 620 -40.43 23.32 -3.65
N SER A 621 -39.40 23.53 -2.83
CA SER A 621 -39.10 24.85 -2.25
C SER A 621 -38.75 25.92 -3.28
N GLU A 622 -38.05 25.57 -4.36
CA GLU A 622 -37.75 26.51 -5.44
C GLU A 622 -38.90 26.76 -6.41
N PHE A 623 -39.79 25.79 -6.64
CA PHE A 623 -40.98 26.04 -7.45
C PHE A 623 -41.83 27.14 -6.82
N LYS A 624 -41.94 27.14 -5.49
CA LYS A 624 -42.64 28.21 -4.77
C LYS A 624 -41.95 29.56 -4.95
N THR A 625 -40.61 29.61 -4.99
CA THR A 625 -39.88 30.88 -5.20
C THR A 625 -39.94 31.35 -6.65
N LEU A 626 -39.86 30.47 -7.63
CA LEU A 626 -39.99 30.80 -9.06
C LEU A 626 -41.42 31.20 -9.42
N ALA A 627 -42.43 30.44 -8.99
CA ALA A 627 -43.84 30.77 -9.22
C ALA A 627 -44.28 32.04 -8.47
N ALA A 628 -43.59 32.42 -7.38
CA ALA A 628 -43.77 33.72 -6.73
C ALA A 628 -43.07 34.84 -7.52
N ARG A 629 -41.88 34.58 -8.08
CA ARG A 629 -41.16 35.53 -8.94
C ARG A 629 -41.92 35.84 -10.22
N ASP A 630 -42.41 34.83 -10.95
CA ASP A 630 -43.19 35.02 -12.18
C ASP A 630 -44.51 35.74 -11.92
N ARG A 631 -45.17 35.45 -10.79
CA ARG A 631 -46.37 36.20 -10.36
C ARG A 631 -46.08 37.66 -10.03
N ASN A 632 -44.89 37.99 -9.53
CA ASN A 632 -44.50 39.36 -9.25
C ASN A 632 -44.07 40.11 -10.52
N VAL A 633 -43.48 39.43 -11.51
CA VAL A 633 -43.17 40.03 -12.82
C VAL A 633 -44.45 40.34 -13.59
N LEU A 634 -45.43 39.42 -13.62
CA LEU A 634 -46.74 39.65 -14.24
C LEU A 634 -47.57 40.77 -13.59
N LYS A 635 -47.25 41.19 -12.36
CA LYS A 635 -47.88 42.34 -11.69
C LYS A 635 -47.25 43.69 -12.03
N ILE A 636 -46.05 43.71 -12.61
CA ILE A 636 -45.34 44.96 -12.98
C ILE A 636 -45.75 45.43 -14.38
N ASP A 637 -46.26 44.53 -15.23
CA ASP A 637 -46.64 44.83 -16.63
C ASP A 637 -48.14 45.14 -16.85
N THR A 638 -48.93 45.35 -15.79
CA THR A 638 -50.26 45.95 -15.94
C THR A 638 -50.13 47.46 -15.84
N PRO A 639 -50.14 48.23 -16.95
CA PRO A 639 -50.22 49.68 -16.85
C PRO A 639 -51.56 50.01 -16.21
N THR A 640 -51.49 50.70 -15.07
CA THR A 640 -52.66 51.36 -14.48
C THR A 640 -53.16 52.41 -15.46
N THR A 641 -54.12 52.05 -16.30
CA THR A 641 -54.99 53.00 -16.99
C THR A 641 -55.74 53.80 -15.93
N LYS A 642 -55.33 55.05 -15.73
CA LYS A 642 -56.20 56.11 -15.24
C LYS A 642 -56.71 56.90 -16.42
#